data_AF-A0A1L5F4D2-F1
#
_entry.id   AF-A0A1L5F4D2-F1
#
_cell.length_a   1.000
_cell.length_b   1.000
_cell.length_c   1.000
_cell.angle_alpha   90.00
_cell.angle_beta   90.00
_cell.angle_gamma   90.00
#
_symmetry.space_group_name_H-M   'P 1'
#
loop_
_entity.id
_entity.type
_entity.pdbx_description
1 polymer ?
#
loop_
_entity_poly.entity_id
_entity_poly.type
_entity_poly.pdbx_seq_one_letter_code
_entity_poly.pdbx_strand_id
1 'polypeptide(L)'
;MFKLSTHGEIISRSFNRCIKYYMEKGIPRPKRILNSKELENLIKKNNEIIKIARPFMEILYDFLKKSGFSLYLGDKNGIVLTIIGDKDIVIEQAKAGIVEGADMSEKSAGTNAMGTAIFEDSSVQISGEEHFINIFQIYTCCASVIHNEQGDIIGCLNLTGKRKLAHPHTLGLVVSAVKSIENDLKLHKSQNELFKAYQYLNKIMNSIDFGILAVDNNGMVKAINNSACNMLGINRKYIIDKNVHKVLYNWQYILDELKSGNVYKDKEILYSDKKKRFNLNVYPIKDKSDDVTGMVVIFKDIQNIYNLVNKYMSGSVTYTFDDIIAKSEKMINLKEQLKNISNSPSTVLIQGESGTGKELIAQSIHNSSDRKNKSFIAINCGAIPKNLIESELFGYEEGAFTGAKHGGRAGKFELANGGTLFLDEIGEMPLDMQVNLLRVLQEKCITRIGGNRYIKIDVRIIAATNKNLRKEIKRGTFREDLYYRLNVIPIYVPPLRERDMDVKILIDYFLEIKAFKLKKPVPTIKPHIYEKLLSYNWPGNVRELENCIENIVNMNGSTSFYFQNNPSENKQNGSYDQSFKYNMCSLEEWEKRAIVNCINNCDGNISKASKILGINRSTLYAKIKKYEINFF
;
A
#
# COMPACT_ATOMS: atom_id res chain seq x y z
N MET A 1 55.86 12.73 7.02
CA MET A 1 57.05 12.14 7.65
C MET A 1 57.00 12.53 9.13
N PHE A 2 56.28 11.78 9.96
CA PHE A 2 56.20 12.06 11.40
C PHE A 2 57.56 11.70 12.01
N LYS A 3 58.32 12.68 12.50
CA LYS A 3 59.49 12.40 13.34
C LYS A 3 58.98 11.69 14.59
N LEU A 4 59.29 10.40 14.72
CA LEU A 4 59.12 9.66 15.97
C LEU A 4 59.86 10.45 17.05
N SER A 5 59.10 11.06 17.96
CA SER A 5 59.69 11.79 19.08
C SER A 5 60.42 10.79 19.96
N THR A 6 61.63 11.13 20.40
CA THR A 6 62.33 10.28 21.36
C THR A 6 61.60 10.28 22.71
N HIS A 7 61.76 9.23 23.52
CA HIS A 7 61.15 9.15 24.85
C HIS A 7 61.43 10.39 25.70
N GLY A 8 62.67 10.88 25.68
CA GLY A 8 63.06 12.11 26.38
C GLY A 8 62.36 13.38 25.87
N GLU A 9 62.06 13.47 24.57
CA GLU A 9 61.29 14.59 24.01
C GLU A 9 59.84 14.59 24.52
N ILE A 10 59.22 13.42 24.61
CA ILE A 10 57.85 13.26 25.13
C ILE A 10 57.78 13.75 26.58
N ILE A 11 58.72 13.31 27.44
CA ILE A 11 58.78 13.73 28.84
C ILE A 11 59.04 15.24 28.95
N SER A 12 59.98 15.79 28.18
CA SER A 12 60.28 17.22 28.19
C SER A 12 59.08 18.07 27.77
N ARG A 13 58.32 17.66 26.74
CA ARG A 13 57.08 18.34 26.33
C ARG A 13 56.02 18.28 27.43
N SER A 14 55.85 17.12 28.07
CA SER A 14 54.92 16.95 29.20
C SER A 14 55.28 17.85 30.38
N PHE A 15 56.56 17.95 30.75
CA PHE A 15 57.03 18.83 31.82
C PHE A 15 56.73 20.30 31.50
N ASN A 16 56.99 20.72 30.26
CA ASN A 16 56.68 22.08 29.81
C ASN A 16 55.18 22.38 29.87
N ARG A 17 54.30 21.40 29.57
CA ARG A 17 52.85 21.54 29.74
C ARG A 17 52.48 21.68 31.22
N CYS A 18 53.06 20.86 32.10
CA CYS A 18 52.83 20.96 33.55
C CYS A 18 53.20 22.34 34.09
N ILE A 19 54.33 22.90 33.67
CA ILE A 19 54.74 24.27 34.03
C ILE A 19 53.71 25.31 33.54
N LYS A 20 53.24 25.19 32.28
CA LYS A 20 52.18 26.06 31.74
C LYS A 20 50.85 25.93 32.47
N TYR A 21 50.57 24.78 33.08
CA TYR A 21 49.38 24.55 33.91
C TYR A 21 49.57 24.98 35.38
N TYR A 22 50.69 25.62 35.71
CA TYR A 22 51.03 26.00 37.09
C TYR A 22 50.95 24.81 38.05
N MET A 23 51.49 23.67 37.61
CA MET A 23 51.64 22.49 38.46
C MET A 23 52.83 22.65 39.39
N GLU A 24 52.63 22.32 40.66
CA GLU A 24 53.68 22.30 41.68
C GLU A 24 54.14 20.85 41.91
N LYS A 25 55.45 20.65 42.07
CA LYS A 25 56.02 19.30 42.27
C LYS A 25 55.64 18.68 43.63
N GLY A 26 55.34 19.51 44.63
CA GLY A 26 55.10 19.09 46.01
C GLY A 26 53.65 18.71 46.34
N ILE A 27 52.72 18.72 45.37
CA ILE A 27 51.31 18.40 45.67
C ILE A 27 51.16 16.94 46.15
N PRO A 28 50.33 16.67 47.16
CA PRO A 28 50.22 15.34 47.75
C PRO A 28 49.26 14.39 47.01
N ARG A 29 48.47 14.90 46.05
CA ARG A 29 47.47 14.15 45.28
C ARG A 29 47.06 14.93 44.01
N PRO A 30 46.37 14.29 43.04
CA PRO A 30 45.76 15.01 41.92
C PRO A 30 44.87 16.17 42.39
N LYS A 31 44.94 17.32 41.70
CA LYS A 31 44.17 18.53 42.04
C LYS A 31 42.66 18.30 41.97
N ARG A 32 42.20 17.38 41.13
CA ARG A 32 40.78 17.06 40.94
C ARG A 32 40.51 15.57 41.14
N ILE A 33 39.53 15.28 41.98
CA ILE A 33 38.91 13.96 42.14
C ILE A 33 37.41 14.20 42.10
N LEU A 34 36.69 13.48 41.24
CA LEU A 34 35.25 13.62 41.09
C LEU A 34 34.51 13.26 42.38
N ASN A 35 33.38 13.92 42.62
CA ASN A 35 32.46 13.49 43.66
C ASN A 35 31.65 12.25 43.19
N SER A 36 30.98 11.57 44.12
CA SER A 36 30.26 10.32 43.84
C SER A 36 29.23 10.44 42.72
N LYS A 37 28.47 11.55 42.65
CA LYS A 37 27.45 11.76 41.62
C LYS A 37 28.05 11.98 40.22
N GLU A 38 29.15 12.73 40.16
CA GLU A 38 29.90 12.93 38.91
C GLU A 38 30.49 11.61 38.41
N LEU A 39 31.08 10.82 39.31
CA LEU A 39 31.65 9.51 39.01
C LEU A 39 30.59 8.52 38.51
N GLU A 40 29.45 8.41 39.19
CA GLU A 40 28.36 7.54 38.76
C GLU A 40 27.87 7.87 37.34
N ASN A 41 27.72 9.16 37.03
CA ASN A 41 27.32 9.61 35.70
C ASN A 41 28.39 9.28 34.65
N LEU A 42 29.67 9.41 35.02
CA LEU A 42 30.78 9.09 34.14
C LEU A 42 30.85 7.57 33.86
N ILE A 43 30.70 6.73 34.88
CA ILE A 43 30.65 5.27 34.76
C ILE A 43 29.48 4.86 33.86
N LYS A 44 28.29 5.46 34.03
CA LYS A 44 27.14 5.17 33.15
C LYS A 44 27.42 5.48 31.68
N LYS A 45 28.07 6.61 31.39
CA LYS A 45 28.44 7.00 30.02
C LYS A 45 29.50 6.07 29.41
N ASN A 46 30.39 5.52 30.23
CA ASN A 46 31.50 4.65 29.80
C ASN A 46 31.23 3.16 30.09
N ASN A 47 29.98 2.78 30.33
CA ASN A 47 29.63 1.42 30.74
C ASN A 47 30.01 0.35 29.70
N GLU A 48 29.95 0.68 28.41
CA GLU A 48 30.34 -0.24 27.33
C GLU A 48 31.85 -0.55 27.36
N ILE A 49 32.70 0.48 27.38
CA ILE A 49 34.16 0.29 27.44
C ILE A 49 34.57 -0.39 28.75
N ILE A 50 33.94 -0.08 29.88
CA ILE A 50 34.22 -0.76 31.16
C ILE A 50 33.90 -2.25 31.07
N LYS A 51 32.75 -2.61 30.51
CA LYS A 51 32.35 -4.02 30.35
C LYS A 51 33.28 -4.80 29.43
N ILE A 52 33.70 -4.19 28.33
CA ILE A 52 34.59 -4.84 27.36
C ILE A 52 36.02 -4.92 27.88
N ALA A 53 36.51 -3.87 28.55
CA ALA A 53 37.88 -3.83 29.05
C ALA A 53 38.11 -4.73 30.28
N ARG A 54 37.10 -4.89 31.15
CA ARG A 54 37.24 -5.60 32.43
C ARG A 54 37.79 -7.04 32.30
N PRO A 55 37.29 -7.91 31.40
CA PRO A 55 37.87 -9.24 31.21
C PRO A 55 39.37 -9.22 30.87
N PHE A 56 39.80 -8.27 30.03
CA PHE A 56 41.22 -8.13 29.68
C PHE A 56 42.05 -7.59 30.85
N MET A 57 41.48 -6.69 31.67
CA MET A 57 42.12 -6.26 32.91
C MET A 57 42.26 -7.41 33.91
N GLU A 58 41.25 -8.28 34.03
CA GLU A 58 41.29 -9.46 34.90
C GLU A 58 42.33 -10.48 34.42
N ILE A 59 42.39 -10.76 33.10
CA ILE A 59 43.43 -11.61 32.50
C ILE A 59 44.83 -11.05 32.78
N LEU A 60 45.06 -9.75 32.56
CA LEU A 60 46.34 -9.11 32.88
C LEU A 60 46.65 -9.19 34.38
N TYR A 61 45.66 -8.95 35.24
CA TYR A 61 45.82 -9.03 36.68
C TYR A 61 46.22 -10.44 37.12
N ASP A 62 45.65 -11.49 36.55
CA ASP A 62 45.99 -12.87 36.90
C ASP A 62 47.47 -13.20 36.64
N PHE A 63 48.06 -12.67 35.57
CA PHE A 63 49.51 -12.80 35.31
C PHE A 63 50.38 -12.02 36.30
N LEU A 64 49.83 -10.99 36.94
CA LEU A 64 50.56 -10.02 37.77
C LEU A 64 50.20 -10.11 39.25
N LYS A 65 49.33 -11.03 39.64
CA LYS A 65 48.84 -11.17 41.00
C LYS A 65 50.00 -11.44 41.96
N LYS A 66 50.03 -10.74 43.10
CA LYS A 66 51.11 -10.76 44.11
C LYS A 66 52.47 -10.24 43.62
N SER A 67 52.53 -9.59 42.46
CA SER A 67 53.76 -8.96 41.98
C SER A 67 53.84 -7.46 42.29
N GLY A 68 52.82 -6.90 42.96
CA GLY A 68 52.82 -5.49 43.37
C GLY A 68 52.50 -4.54 42.22
N PHE A 69 51.54 -4.93 41.38
CA PHE A 69 51.02 -4.11 40.29
C PHE A 69 49.51 -3.84 40.45
N SER A 70 49.07 -2.80 39.75
CA SER A 70 47.69 -2.32 39.67
C SER A 70 47.40 -1.87 38.24
N LEU A 71 46.15 -2.06 37.82
CA LEU A 71 45.61 -1.72 36.51
C LEU A 71 44.49 -0.71 36.71
N TYR A 72 44.43 0.28 35.84
CA TYR A 72 43.39 1.30 35.85
C TYR A 72 42.88 1.50 34.44
N LEU A 73 41.57 1.56 34.31
CA LEU A 73 40.92 2.04 33.11
C LEU A 73 40.54 3.50 33.33
N GLY A 74 41.02 4.40 32.48
CA GLY A 74 40.62 5.81 32.43
C GLY A 74 39.67 6.09 31.28
N ASP A 75 38.83 7.12 31.42
CA ASP A 75 38.07 7.68 30.31
C ASP A 75 38.99 8.45 29.34
N LYS A 76 38.41 8.97 28.24
CA LYS A 76 39.15 9.76 27.24
C LYS A 76 39.83 11.03 27.78
N ASN A 77 39.50 11.49 28.99
CA ASN A 77 40.10 12.67 29.62
C ASN A 77 41.14 12.28 30.70
N GLY A 78 41.35 10.98 30.94
CA GLY A 78 42.25 10.48 31.98
C GLY A 78 41.60 10.42 33.36
N ILE A 79 40.27 10.41 33.47
CA ILE A 79 39.58 10.20 34.74
C ILE A 79 39.45 8.70 34.99
N VAL A 80 39.94 8.23 36.14
CA VAL A 80 39.94 6.81 36.49
C VAL A 80 38.51 6.29 36.64
N LEU A 81 38.14 5.30 35.83
CA LEU A 81 36.83 4.64 35.83
C LEU A 81 36.80 3.43 36.77
N THR A 82 37.84 2.60 36.76
CA THR A 82 37.95 1.45 37.66
C THR A 82 39.40 1.00 37.87
N ILE A 83 39.65 0.33 38.98
CA ILE A 83 40.99 -0.12 39.42
C ILE A 83 40.95 -1.61 39.80
N ILE A 84 41.92 -2.39 39.33
CA ILE A 84 42.14 -3.79 39.72
C ILE A 84 43.61 -3.97 40.09
N GLY A 85 43.91 -4.55 41.25
CA GLY A 85 45.30 -4.74 41.68
C GLY A 85 45.42 -5.41 43.04
N ASP A 86 46.66 -5.67 43.46
CA ASP A 86 46.91 -6.21 44.79
C ASP A 86 46.50 -5.19 45.87
N LYS A 87 45.87 -5.66 46.96
CA LYS A 87 45.31 -4.78 48.00
C LYS A 87 46.33 -3.77 48.54
N ASP A 88 47.57 -4.21 48.78
CA ASP A 88 48.61 -3.38 49.39
C ASP A 88 48.98 -2.19 48.50
N ILE A 89 49.15 -2.40 47.19
CA ILE A 89 49.49 -1.32 46.26
C ILE A 89 48.30 -0.39 46.02
N VAL A 90 47.08 -0.92 45.92
CA VAL A 90 45.87 -0.10 45.74
C VAL A 90 45.65 0.81 46.96
N ILE A 91 45.87 0.30 48.19
CA ILE A 91 45.79 1.12 49.41
C ILE A 91 46.90 2.17 49.47
N GLU A 92 48.13 1.82 49.08
CA GLU A 92 49.26 2.76 48.99
C GLU A 92 48.96 3.90 48.01
N GLN A 93 48.44 3.57 46.83
CA GLN A 93 48.07 4.51 45.78
C GLN A 93 46.88 5.40 46.15
N ALA A 94 45.91 4.87 46.89
CA ALA A 94 44.79 5.67 47.39
C ALA A 94 45.28 6.80 48.32
N LYS A 95 46.34 6.59 49.10
CA LYS A 95 46.97 7.65 49.93
C LYS A 95 47.58 8.77 49.08
N ALA A 96 48.04 8.45 47.87
CA ALA A 96 48.52 9.42 46.88
C ALA A 96 47.38 10.00 46.00
N GLY A 97 46.12 9.68 46.32
CA GLY A 97 44.93 10.17 45.62
C GLY A 97 44.63 9.48 44.30
N ILE A 98 45.25 8.33 44.01
CA ILE A 98 44.90 7.49 42.86
C ILE A 98 43.74 6.59 43.28
N VAL A 99 42.53 7.04 42.97
CA VAL A 99 41.25 6.38 43.30
C VAL A 99 40.31 6.47 42.10
N GLU A 100 39.22 5.70 42.10
CA GLU A 100 38.15 5.88 41.11
C GLU A 100 37.63 7.33 41.16
N GLY A 101 37.52 7.97 40.01
CA GLY A 101 37.19 9.40 39.87
C GLY A 101 38.38 10.36 39.93
N ALA A 102 39.61 9.90 40.18
CA ALA A 102 40.80 10.75 40.12
C ALA A 102 41.07 11.22 38.68
N ASP A 103 41.32 12.51 38.50
CA ASP A 103 41.71 13.11 37.22
C ASP A 103 43.24 13.00 37.06
N MET A 104 43.67 12.08 36.20
CA MET A 104 45.07 11.81 35.90
C MET A 104 45.58 12.61 34.70
N SER A 105 44.86 13.64 34.24
CA SER A 105 45.41 14.57 33.25
C SER A 105 46.63 15.32 33.81
N GLU A 106 47.53 15.77 32.94
CA GLU A 106 48.70 16.54 33.36
C GLU A 106 48.35 17.84 34.10
N LYS A 107 47.14 18.39 33.86
CA LYS A 107 46.61 19.58 34.56
C LYS A 107 46.27 19.32 36.02
N SER A 108 46.01 18.07 36.38
CA SER A 108 45.58 17.66 37.72
C SER A 108 46.68 16.89 38.45
N ALA A 109 47.36 15.99 37.75
CA ALA A 109 48.27 15.00 38.33
C ALA A 109 49.73 15.15 37.85
N GLY A 110 50.03 16.18 37.04
CA GLY A 110 51.36 16.40 36.47
C GLY A 110 51.73 15.34 35.44
N THR A 111 52.99 15.32 34.97
CA THR A 111 53.49 14.26 34.07
C THR A 111 53.31 12.89 34.73
N ASN A 112 52.47 12.07 34.12
CA ASN A 112 52.17 10.70 34.50
C ASN A 112 51.76 9.92 33.24
N ALA A 113 51.89 8.59 33.26
CA ALA A 113 51.76 7.81 32.03
C ALA A 113 50.38 7.96 31.35
N MET A 114 49.28 7.95 32.11
CA MET A 114 47.93 8.07 31.54
C MET A 114 47.70 9.44 30.88
N GLY A 115 47.96 10.53 31.62
CA GLY A 115 47.77 11.88 31.10
C GLY A 115 48.66 12.18 29.89
N THR A 116 49.91 11.72 29.93
CA THR A 116 50.86 11.89 28.83
C THR A 116 50.46 11.05 27.61
N ALA A 117 50.05 9.79 27.80
CA ALA A 117 49.60 8.91 26.72
C ALA A 117 48.41 9.51 25.96
N ILE A 118 47.41 10.02 26.69
CA ILE A 118 46.22 10.64 26.11
C ILE A 118 46.58 11.92 25.33
N PHE A 119 47.45 12.76 25.88
CA PHE A 119 47.82 14.02 25.21
C PHE A 119 48.66 13.78 23.95
N GLU A 120 49.62 12.86 24.03
CA GLU A 120 50.53 12.55 22.93
C GLU A 120 49.95 11.54 21.93
N ASP A 121 48.74 11.02 22.19
CA ASP A 121 48.10 9.96 21.42
C ASP A 121 49.05 8.78 21.15
N SER A 122 49.71 8.30 22.21
CA SER A 122 50.76 7.30 22.11
C SER A 122 50.89 6.45 23.38
N SER A 123 51.53 5.29 23.25
CA SER A 123 51.80 4.43 24.41
C SER A 123 53.13 4.82 25.04
N VAL A 124 53.14 5.06 26.35
CA VAL A 124 54.31 5.57 27.07
C VAL A 124 54.56 4.82 28.37
N GLN A 125 55.83 4.76 28.76
CA GLN A 125 56.24 4.33 30.09
C GLN A 125 56.84 5.52 30.83
N ILE A 126 56.37 5.83 32.03
CA ILE A 126 56.90 6.91 32.88
C ILE A 126 57.35 6.31 34.21
N SER A 127 58.59 6.55 34.61
CA SER A 127 59.20 5.91 35.76
C SER A 127 60.01 6.91 36.61
N GLY A 128 59.81 6.86 37.92
CA GLY A 128 60.64 7.65 38.83
C GLY A 128 60.52 9.15 38.61
N GLU A 129 61.67 9.82 38.50
CA GLU A 129 61.81 11.27 38.30
C GLU A 129 61.19 11.81 37.00
N GLU A 130 60.79 10.92 36.08
CA GLU A 130 59.97 11.28 34.93
C GLU A 130 58.54 11.65 35.34
N HIS A 131 58.12 11.38 36.58
CA HIS A 131 56.89 11.95 37.12
C HIS A 131 57.13 13.37 37.60
N PHE A 132 56.25 14.30 37.22
CA PHE A 132 56.40 15.71 37.59
C PHE A 132 56.22 15.94 39.10
N ILE A 133 55.27 15.24 39.72
CA ILE A 133 54.97 15.36 41.15
C ILE A 133 55.75 14.35 41.97
N ASN A 134 56.30 14.78 43.10
CA ASN A 134 57.25 14.01 43.91
C ASN A 134 56.64 12.70 44.45
N ILE A 135 55.36 12.71 44.84
CA ILE A 135 54.71 11.54 45.43
C ILE A 135 54.57 10.37 44.44
N PHE A 136 54.60 10.63 43.12
CA PHE A 136 54.53 9.58 42.10
C PHE A 136 55.89 9.01 41.70
N GLN A 137 57.00 9.62 42.13
CA GLN A 137 58.35 9.17 41.77
C GLN A 137 58.75 7.81 42.36
N ILE A 138 57.92 7.23 43.22
CA ILE A 138 58.08 5.84 43.70
C ILE A 138 57.54 4.80 42.72
N TYR A 139 56.84 5.22 41.66
CA TYR A 139 56.15 4.35 40.72
C TYR A 139 56.81 4.26 39.34
N THR A 140 56.48 3.18 38.64
CA THR A 140 56.65 3.01 37.19
C THR A 140 55.27 2.73 36.60
N CYS A 141 54.92 3.43 35.54
CA CYS A 141 53.58 3.40 34.95
C CYS A 141 53.69 3.19 33.43
N CYS A 142 52.97 2.21 32.90
CA CYS A 142 52.84 1.99 31.46
C CYS A 142 51.39 2.26 31.05
N ALA A 143 51.20 3.17 30.11
CA ALA A 143 49.87 3.54 29.62
C ALA A 143 49.77 3.38 28.11
N SER A 144 48.59 2.96 27.65
CA SER A 144 48.25 2.90 26.23
C SER A 144 46.82 3.38 26.04
N VAL A 145 46.60 4.18 24.99
CA VAL A 145 45.31 4.78 24.62
C VAL A 145 44.44 3.78 23.86
N ILE A 146 43.16 3.73 24.22
CA ILE A 146 42.15 2.89 23.57
C ILE A 146 41.38 3.75 22.56
N HIS A 147 41.33 3.31 21.31
CA HIS A 147 40.63 4.02 20.24
C HIS A 147 39.31 3.35 19.85
N ASN A 148 38.40 4.15 19.32
CA ASN A 148 37.28 3.65 18.53
C ASN A 148 37.71 3.37 17.07
N GLU A 149 36.78 2.91 16.23
CA GLU A 149 37.03 2.65 14.81
C GLU A 149 37.35 3.90 13.98
N GLN A 150 36.96 5.09 14.47
CA GLN A 150 37.25 6.38 13.83
C GLN A 150 38.67 6.87 14.16
N GLY A 151 39.35 6.23 15.11
CA GLY A 151 40.66 6.65 15.62
C GLY A 151 40.56 7.67 16.76
N ASP A 152 39.38 7.92 17.32
CA ASP A 152 39.25 8.79 18.49
C ASP A 152 39.60 8.04 19.77
N ILE A 153 40.30 8.70 20.69
CA ILE A 153 40.57 8.19 22.03
C ILE A 153 39.24 8.11 22.81
N ILE A 154 38.91 6.91 23.29
CA ILE A 154 37.73 6.63 24.12
C ILE A 154 38.08 6.22 25.55
N GLY A 155 39.34 5.87 25.79
CA GLY A 155 39.84 5.54 27.12
C GLY A 155 41.35 5.33 27.12
N CYS A 156 41.89 4.96 28.28
CA CYS A 156 43.29 4.62 28.43
C CYS A 156 43.45 3.51 29.47
N LEU A 157 44.23 2.49 29.14
CA LEU A 157 44.62 1.46 30.10
C LEU A 157 45.99 1.83 30.66
N ASN A 158 46.09 1.93 31.98
CA ASN A 158 47.33 2.18 32.68
C ASN A 158 47.65 1.00 33.60
N LEU A 159 48.93 0.67 33.71
CA LEU A 159 49.46 -0.32 34.63
C LEU A 159 50.56 0.32 35.45
N THR A 160 50.45 0.26 36.77
CA THR A 160 51.42 0.84 37.70
C THR A 160 51.98 -0.21 38.64
N GLY A 161 53.29 -0.17 38.84
CA GLY A 161 54.02 -0.88 39.88
C GLY A 161 55.03 0.03 40.58
N LYS A 162 55.81 -0.53 41.52
CA LYS A 162 56.92 0.21 42.16
C LYS A 162 58.05 0.43 41.16
N ARG A 163 58.77 1.57 41.24
CA ARG A 163 59.87 1.94 40.33
C ARG A 163 60.89 0.82 40.12
N LYS A 164 61.19 0.04 41.16
CA LYS A 164 62.11 -1.11 41.14
C LYS A 164 61.65 -2.29 40.27
N LEU A 165 60.37 -2.32 39.89
CA LEU A 165 59.76 -3.35 39.04
C LEU A 165 59.67 -2.90 37.57
N ALA A 166 60.30 -1.79 37.21
CA ALA A 166 60.30 -1.30 35.83
C ALA A 166 60.96 -2.33 34.91
N HIS A 167 60.20 -2.80 33.91
CA HIS A 167 60.69 -3.77 32.94
C HIS A 167 60.27 -3.37 31.51
N PRO A 168 61.16 -3.44 30.50
CA PRO A 168 60.87 -2.99 29.13
C PRO A 168 59.66 -3.64 28.46
N HIS A 169 59.40 -4.93 28.75
CA HIS A 169 58.26 -5.66 28.16
C HIS A 169 56.89 -5.28 28.74
N THR A 170 56.86 -4.55 29.86
CA THR A 170 55.61 -4.17 30.55
C THR A 170 54.71 -3.30 29.67
N LEU A 171 55.30 -2.36 28.92
CA LEU A 171 54.57 -1.54 27.97
C LEU A 171 53.95 -2.39 26.86
N GLY A 172 54.68 -3.40 26.37
CA GLY A 172 54.17 -4.35 25.37
C GLY A 172 52.93 -5.10 25.84
N LEU A 173 52.88 -5.53 27.10
CA LEU A 173 51.70 -6.20 27.67
C LEU A 173 50.46 -5.29 27.68
N VAL A 174 50.63 -4.02 28.10
CA VAL A 174 49.53 -3.03 28.11
C VAL A 174 49.05 -2.76 26.68
N VAL A 175 49.98 -2.56 25.74
CA VAL A 175 49.67 -2.35 24.32
C VAL A 175 48.91 -3.55 23.74
N SER A 176 49.34 -4.78 24.02
CA SER A 176 48.65 -5.99 23.57
C SER A 176 47.22 -6.08 24.13
N ALA A 177 47.03 -5.79 25.42
CA ALA A 177 45.71 -5.80 26.02
C ALA A 177 44.79 -4.71 25.43
N VAL A 178 45.31 -3.50 25.23
CA VAL A 178 44.57 -2.43 24.54
C VAL A 178 44.17 -2.87 23.12
N LYS A 179 45.07 -3.50 22.36
CA LYS A 179 44.74 -4.00 21.02
C LYS A 179 43.63 -5.06 21.06
N SER A 180 43.64 -5.94 22.05
CA SER A 180 42.57 -6.92 22.27
C SER A 180 41.24 -6.25 22.62
N ILE A 181 41.25 -5.23 23.48
CA ILE A 181 40.05 -4.42 23.82
C ILE A 181 39.48 -3.73 22.58
N GLU A 182 40.33 -3.07 21.77
CA GLU A 182 39.91 -2.42 20.53
C GLU A 182 39.31 -3.41 19.52
N ASN A 183 39.90 -4.59 19.38
CA ASN A 183 39.39 -5.64 18.50
C ASN A 183 38.03 -6.16 18.97
N ASP A 184 37.84 -6.34 20.29
CA ASP A 184 36.58 -6.79 20.86
C ASP A 184 35.47 -5.73 20.73
N LEU A 185 35.80 -4.45 20.92
CA LEU A 185 34.92 -3.31 20.63
C LEU A 185 34.42 -3.33 19.18
N LYS A 186 35.33 -3.49 18.22
CA LYS A 186 35.01 -3.58 16.79
C LYS A 186 34.12 -4.79 16.47
N LEU A 187 34.39 -5.92 17.10
CA LEU A 187 33.62 -7.15 16.92
C LEU A 187 32.20 -7.01 17.49
N HIS A 188 32.06 -6.47 18.70
CA HIS A 188 30.77 -6.20 19.33
C HIS A 188 29.92 -5.24 18.48
N LYS A 189 30.53 -4.16 17.97
CA LYS A 189 29.84 -3.22 17.09
C LYS A 189 29.39 -3.88 15.79
N SER A 190 30.26 -4.65 15.14
CA SER A 190 29.95 -5.37 13.90
C SER A 190 28.80 -6.38 14.10
N GLN A 191 28.77 -7.09 15.24
CA GLN A 191 27.67 -7.98 15.60
C GLN A 191 26.34 -7.24 15.77
N ASN A 192 26.36 -6.09 16.45
CA ASN A 192 25.18 -5.25 16.63
C ASN A 192 24.65 -4.71 15.30
N GLU A 193 25.52 -4.28 14.40
CA GLU A 193 25.14 -3.83 13.06
C GLU A 193 24.55 -4.98 12.22
N LEU A 194 25.16 -6.16 12.26
CA LEU A 194 24.65 -7.36 11.59
C LEU A 194 23.29 -7.77 12.14
N PHE A 195 23.09 -7.70 13.45
CA PHE A 195 21.79 -7.97 14.08
C PHE A 195 20.72 -6.96 13.65
N LYS A 196 21.05 -5.66 13.59
CA LYS A 196 20.13 -4.63 13.07
C LYS A 196 19.78 -4.87 11.60
N ALA A 197 20.78 -5.15 10.75
CA ALA A 197 20.57 -5.47 9.34
C ALA A 197 19.66 -6.70 9.17
N TYR A 198 19.90 -7.75 9.96
CA TYR A 198 19.06 -8.94 9.99
C TYR A 198 17.61 -8.64 10.39
N GLN A 199 17.39 -7.77 11.39
CA GLN A 199 16.05 -7.35 11.77
C GLN A 199 15.33 -6.59 10.65
N TYR A 200 16.02 -5.67 9.97
CA TYR A 200 15.45 -4.95 8.82
C TYR A 200 15.07 -5.91 7.69
N LEU A 201 15.98 -6.81 7.30
CA LEU A 201 15.71 -7.81 6.26
C LEU A 201 14.53 -8.72 6.64
N ASN A 202 14.46 -9.18 7.89
CA ASN A 202 13.33 -9.97 8.36
C ASN A 202 12.02 -9.20 8.31
N LYS A 203 11.99 -7.92 8.69
CA LYS A 203 10.77 -7.12 8.62
C LYS A 203 10.32 -6.90 7.17
N ILE A 204 11.25 -6.56 6.27
CA ILE A 204 10.98 -6.40 4.84
C ILE A 204 10.45 -7.71 4.24
N MET A 205 11.12 -8.84 4.49
CA MET A 205 10.67 -10.13 3.97
C MET A 205 9.27 -10.51 4.45
N ASN A 206 8.91 -10.17 5.69
CA ASN A 206 7.61 -10.53 6.27
C ASN A 206 6.49 -9.52 5.94
N SER A 207 6.81 -8.32 5.45
CA SER A 207 5.80 -7.35 4.99
C SER A 207 5.38 -7.57 3.54
N ILE A 208 6.07 -8.45 2.80
CA ILE A 208 5.76 -8.75 1.40
C ILE A 208 4.76 -9.92 1.36
N ASP A 209 3.71 -9.76 0.54
CA ASP A 209 2.65 -10.76 0.34
C ASP A 209 3.06 -11.94 -0.57
N PHE A 210 4.37 -12.14 -0.78
CA PHE A 210 4.92 -13.27 -1.53
C PHE A 210 5.56 -14.27 -0.59
N GLY A 211 5.46 -15.56 -0.90
CA GLY A 211 6.22 -16.58 -0.20
C GLY A 211 7.69 -16.52 -0.62
N ILE A 212 8.59 -16.37 0.34
CA ILE A 212 10.03 -16.33 0.13
C ILE A 212 10.67 -17.47 0.92
N LEU A 213 11.51 -18.26 0.24
CA LEU A 213 12.25 -19.39 0.78
C LEU A 213 13.69 -19.35 0.24
N ALA A 214 14.69 -19.42 1.10
CA ALA A 214 16.09 -19.49 0.69
C ALA A 214 16.68 -20.85 1.09
N VAL A 215 17.44 -21.45 0.19
CA VAL A 215 18.12 -22.73 0.41
C VAL A 215 19.59 -22.64 0.00
N ASP A 216 20.44 -23.46 0.62
CA ASP A 216 21.84 -23.61 0.23
C ASP A 216 22.04 -24.62 -0.91
N ASN A 217 23.31 -24.84 -1.30
CA ASN A 217 23.69 -25.80 -2.34
C ASN A 217 23.31 -27.26 -2.07
N ASN A 218 23.00 -27.62 -0.82
CA ASN A 218 22.56 -28.95 -0.43
C ASN A 218 21.02 -29.03 -0.31
N GLY A 219 20.32 -27.97 -0.70
CA GLY A 219 18.87 -27.86 -0.59
C GLY A 219 18.39 -27.68 0.84
N MET A 220 19.26 -27.29 1.78
CA MET A 220 18.85 -27.03 3.16
C MET A 220 18.25 -25.64 3.28
N VAL A 221 17.08 -25.55 3.91
CA VAL A 221 16.36 -24.29 4.08
C VAL A 221 17.06 -23.40 5.11
N LYS A 222 17.53 -22.23 4.68
CA LYS A 222 18.22 -21.23 5.53
C LYS A 222 17.33 -20.08 5.97
N ALA A 223 16.33 -19.73 5.16
CA ALA A 223 15.36 -18.71 5.52
C ALA A 223 13.99 -18.98 4.91
N ILE A 224 12.95 -18.58 5.61
CA ILE A 224 11.57 -18.60 5.13
C ILE A 224 10.78 -17.47 5.78
N ASN A 225 9.97 -16.75 5.01
CA ASN A 225 9.10 -15.69 5.55
C ASN A 225 7.74 -16.23 6.03
N ASN A 226 6.97 -15.41 6.73
CA ASN A 226 5.66 -15.77 7.28
C ASN A 226 4.64 -16.04 6.17
N SER A 227 4.68 -15.27 5.09
CA SER A 227 3.81 -15.48 3.92
C SER A 227 4.00 -16.88 3.33
N ALA A 228 5.26 -17.31 3.17
CA ALA A 228 5.59 -18.67 2.74
C ALA A 228 5.06 -19.74 3.69
N CYS A 229 5.24 -19.55 5.00
CA CYS A 229 4.73 -20.47 6.01
C CYS A 229 3.21 -20.63 5.93
N ASN A 230 2.48 -19.52 5.80
CA ASN A 230 1.02 -19.52 5.70
C ASN A 230 0.53 -20.16 4.39
N MET A 231 1.16 -19.81 3.26
CA MET A 231 0.82 -20.36 1.93
C MET A 231 1.02 -21.88 1.89
N LEU A 232 2.14 -22.36 2.44
CA LEU A 232 2.51 -23.77 2.45
C LEU A 232 1.87 -24.55 3.62
N GLY A 233 1.34 -23.88 4.64
CA GLY A 233 0.80 -24.52 5.84
C GLY A 233 1.88 -25.21 6.69
N ILE A 234 3.09 -24.66 6.72
CA ILE A 234 4.24 -25.22 7.43
C ILE A 234 4.70 -24.31 8.56
N ASN A 235 5.22 -24.91 9.63
CA ASN A 235 5.79 -24.16 10.73
C ASN A 235 7.28 -23.88 10.47
N ARG A 236 7.67 -22.61 10.59
CA ARG A 236 9.06 -22.14 10.42
C ARG A 236 10.07 -22.96 11.25
N LYS A 237 9.75 -23.30 12.50
CA LYS A 237 10.68 -24.03 13.39
C LYS A 237 11.00 -25.44 12.91
N TYR A 238 10.12 -26.07 12.14
CA TYR A 238 10.28 -27.45 11.68
C TYR A 238 10.89 -27.57 10.28
N ILE A 239 10.99 -26.46 9.54
CA ILE A 239 11.52 -26.46 8.17
C ILE A 239 12.93 -25.88 8.05
N ILE A 240 13.34 -24.98 8.95
CA ILE A 240 14.71 -24.45 8.98
C ILE A 240 15.71 -25.59 9.19
N ASP A 241 16.81 -25.55 8.43
CA ASP A 241 17.87 -26.58 8.37
C ASP A 241 17.36 -27.99 8.03
N LYS A 242 16.20 -28.07 7.37
CA LYS A 242 15.70 -29.29 6.73
C LYS A 242 15.81 -29.18 5.22
N ASN A 243 15.85 -30.33 4.55
CA ASN A 243 15.91 -30.38 3.10
C ASN A 243 14.59 -29.91 2.48
N VAL A 244 14.69 -29.09 1.43
CA VAL A 244 13.58 -28.45 0.74
C VAL A 244 12.73 -29.42 -0.07
N HIS A 245 13.12 -30.68 -0.24
CA HIS A 245 12.40 -31.68 -1.03
C HIS A 245 10.90 -31.80 -0.67
N LYS A 246 10.52 -31.59 0.60
CA LYS A 246 9.11 -31.58 1.04
C LYS A 246 8.30 -30.40 0.50
N VAL A 247 8.98 -29.35 0.05
CA VAL A 247 8.39 -28.14 -0.54
C VAL A 247 8.58 -28.13 -2.06
N LEU A 248 9.77 -28.49 -2.54
CA LEU A 248 10.15 -28.52 -3.96
C LEU A 248 10.84 -29.85 -4.27
N TYR A 249 10.12 -30.78 -4.89
CA TYR A 249 10.65 -32.12 -5.21
C TYR A 249 11.79 -32.07 -6.24
N ASN A 250 11.75 -31.13 -7.18
CA ASN A 250 12.73 -30.96 -8.26
C ASN A 250 13.81 -29.90 -7.95
N TRP A 251 14.05 -29.58 -6.68
CA TRP A 251 14.96 -28.50 -6.28
C TRP A 251 16.38 -28.66 -6.85
N GLN A 252 16.86 -29.89 -6.99
CA GLN A 252 18.21 -30.19 -7.46
C GLN A 252 18.37 -29.81 -8.93
N TYR A 253 17.39 -30.18 -9.76
CA TYR A 253 17.31 -29.77 -11.17
C TYR A 253 17.26 -28.23 -11.30
N ILE A 254 16.47 -27.56 -10.46
CA ILE A 254 16.38 -26.09 -10.47
C ILE A 254 17.75 -25.47 -10.15
N LEU A 255 18.46 -26.00 -9.15
CA LEU A 255 19.77 -25.49 -8.76
C LEU A 255 20.81 -25.69 -9.87
N ASP A 256 20.79 -26.83 -10.57
CA ASP A 256 21.70 -27.12 -11.67
C ASP A 256 21.44 -26.20 -12.88
N GLU A 257 20.17 -25.94 -13.22
CA GLU A 257 19.80 -24.94 -14.23
C GLU A 257 20.37 -23.55 -13.91
N LEU A 258 20.28 -23.13 -12.63
CA LEU A 258 20.83 -21.85 -12.19
C LEU A 258 22.36 -21.79 -12.28
N LYS A 259 23.05 -22.90 -11.96
CA LYS A 259 24.51 -23.02 -12.12
C LYS A 259 24.94 -22.94 -13.59
N SER A 260 24.12 -23.48 -14.50
CA SER A 260 24.34 -23.37 -15.94
C SER A 260 24.01 -21.97 -16.51
N GLY A 261 23.56 -21.02 -15.67
CA GLY A 261 23.21 -19.66 -16.08
C GLY A 261 21.79 -19.51 -16.63
N ASN A 262 20.98 -20.56 -16.58
CA ASN A 262 19.60 -20.52 -17.06
C ASN A 262 18.68 -19.79 -16.06
N VAL A 263 17.62 -19.20 -16.60
CA VAL A 263 16.65 -18.43 -15.82
C VAL A 263 15.44 -19.29 -15.47
N TYR A 264 15.12 -19.38 -14.18
CA TYR A 264 13.93 -20.08 -13.69
C TYR A 264 12.87 -19.07 -13.23
N LYS A 265 12.14 -18.49 -14.20
CA LYS A 265 11.07 -17.52 -13.96
C LYS A 265 9.73 -17.99 -14.52
N ASP A 266 8.67 -17.53 -13.86
CA ASP A 266 7.27 -17.72 -14.21
C ASP A 266 6.84 -19.19 -14.38
N LYS A 267 7.45 -20.10 -13.61
CA LYS A 267 7.14 -21.54 -13.65
C LYS A 267 5.97 -21.85 -12.71
N GLU A 268 4.93 -22.50 -13.21
CA GLU A 268 3.81 -22.95 -12.37
C GLU A 268 4.14 -24.31 -11.73
N ILE A 269 3.92 -24.42 -10.41
CA ILE A 269 3.93 -25.71 -9.71
C ILE A 269 2.60 -25.97 -9.01
N LEU A 270 2.32 -27.25 -8.82
CA LEU A 270 1.27 -27.76 -7.97
C LEU A 270 1.87 -28.14 -6.62
N TYR A 271 1.29 -27.65 -5.54
CA TYR A 271 1.70 -27.95 -4.18
C TYR A 271 0.56 -28.63 -3.42
N SER A 272 0.85 -29.79 -2.79
CA SER A 272 -0.09 -30.66 -2.06
C SER A 272 -1.26 -31.16 -2.93
N ASP A 273 -1.28 -32.46 -3.26
CA ASP A 273 -2.36 -33.20 -3.97
C ASP A 273 -3.34 -32.34 -4.80
N LYS A 274 -2.76 -31.56 -5.72
CA LYS A 274 -3.44 -30.75 -6.74
C LYS A 274 -4.33 -29.59 -6.25
N LYS A 275 -4.28 -29.17 -4.98
CA LYS A 275 -5.18 -28.10 -4.46
C LYS A 275 -4.61 -26.68 -4.56
N LYS A 276 -3.29 -26.47 -4.44
CA LYS A 276 -2.67 -25.13 -4.49
C LYS A 276 -1.74 -24.99 -5.70
N ARG A 277 -1.81 -23.85 -6.38
CA ARG A 277 -1.00 -23.51 -7.56
C ARG A 277 -0.16 -22.27 -7.25
N PHE A 278 1.14 -22.40 -7.45
CA PHE A 278 2.09 -21.32 -7.22
C PHE A 278 2.87 -21.01 -8.49
N ASN A 279 3.09 -19.73 -8.74
CA ASN A 279 4.03 -19.25 -9.75
C ASN A 279 5.37 -19.02 -9.04
N LEU A 280 6.44 -19.67 -9.51
CA LEU A 280 7.78 -19.49 -8.95
C LEU A 280 8.68 -18.65 -9.83
N ASN A 281 9.41 -17.79 -9.14
CA ASN A 281 10.65 -17.21 -9.61
C ASN A 281 11.77 -17.66 -8.70
N VAL A 282 12.84 -18.22 -9.28
CA VAL A 282 14.02 -18.63 -8.53
C VAL A 282 15.23 -17.82 -8.99
N TYR A 283 15.96 -17.31 -8.02
CA TYR A 283 17.14 -16.49 -8.22
C TYR A 283 18.35 -17.15 -7.53
N PRO A 284 19.52 -17.19 -8.18
CA PRO A 284 20.71 -17.77 -7.56
C PRO A 284 21.23 -16.86 -6.44
N ILE A 285 21.72 -17.47 -5.36
CA ILE A 285 22.56 -16.81 -4.37
C ILE A 285 24.00 -17.08 -4.78
N LYS A 286 24.80 -16.03 -4.93
CA LYS A 286 26.19 -16.14 -5.35
C LYS A 286 27.14 -15.63 -4.28
N ASP A 287 28.34 -16.21 -4.23
CA ASP A 287 29.41 -15.70 -3.37
C ASP A 287 30.24 -14.60 -4.06
N LYS A 288 31.37 -14.22 -3.44
CA LYS A 288 32.27 -13.18 -3.96
C LYS A 288 32.99 -13.60 -5.25
N SER A 289 33.05 -14.89 -5.55
CA SER A 289 33.65 -15.46 -6.76
C SER A 289 32.64 -15.63 -7.91
N ASP A 290 31.39 -15.18 -7.70
CA ASP A 290 30.24 -15.37 -8.60
C ASP A 290 29.75 -16.84 -8.69
N ASP A 291 30.19 -17.70 -7.77
CA ASP A 291 29.77 -19.09 -7.69
C ASP A 291 28.41 -19.22 -6.99
N VAL A 292 27.51 -20.04 -7.55
CA VAL A 292 26.18 -20.27 -6.97
C VAL A 292 26.33 -21.09 -5.68
N THR A 293 25.93 -20.48 -4.56
CA THR A 293 25.96 -21.05 -3.20
C THR A 293 24.58 -21.42 -2.64
N GLY A 294 23.53 -21.09 -3.38
CA GLY A 294 22.17 -21.47 -3.07
C GLY A 294 21.16 -20.82 -4.00
N MET A 295 19.90 -20.81 -3.59
CA MET A 295 18.84 -20.14 -4.35
C MET A 295 17.77 -19.53 -3.45
N VAL A 296 17.21 -18.41 -3.91
CA VAL A 296 16.01 -17.78 -3.35
C VAL A 296 14.84 -18.14 -4.25
N VAL A 297 13.86 -18.81 -3.67
CA VAL A 297 12.60 -19.18 -4.28
C VAL A 297 11.54 -18.19 -3.82
N ILE A 298 10.95 -17.48 -4.77
CA ILE A 298 9.78 -16.62 -4.58
C ILE A 298 8.59 -17.33 -5.20
N PHE A 299 7.56 -17.62 -4.41
CA PHE A 299 6.32 -18.19 -4.90
C PHE A 299 5.15 -17.23 -4.66
N LYS A 300 4.36 -17.06 -5.71
CA LYS A 300 3.14 -16.25 -5.72
C LYS A 300 1.94 -17.16 -5.78
N ASP A 301 0.97 -16.92 -4.91
CA ASP A 301 -0.31 -17.62 -4.98
C ASP A 301 -1.08 -17.12 -6.22
N ILE A 302 -1.13 -17.99 -7.23
CA ILE A 302 -1.82 -17.71 -8.48
C ILE A 302 -3.32 -17.55 -8.24
N GLN A 303 -3.92 -18.32 -7.33
CA GLN A 303 -5.34 -18.22 -7.02
C GLN A 303 -5.67 -16.91 -6.34
N ASN A 304 -4.79 -16.43 -5.44
CA ASN A 304 -4.99 -15.14 -4.80
C ASN A 304 -4.77 -13.97 -5.78
N ILE A 305 -3.84 -14.09 -6.74
CA ILE A 305 -3.72 -13.13 -7.85
C ILE A 305 -4.95 -13.18 -8.74
N TYR A 306 -5.48 -14.35 -9.11
CA TYR A 306 -6.74 -14.41 -9.84
C TYR A 306 -7.89 -13.83 -9.02
N ASN A 307 -7.95 -14.04 -7.71
CA ASN A 307 -8.97 -13.44 -6.85
C ASN A 307 -8.79 -11.93 -6.69
N LEU A 308 -7.56 -11.42 -6.64
CA LEU A 308 -7.24 -9.99 -6.56
C LEU A 308 -7.41 -9.29 -7.91
N VAL A 309 -6.94 -9.89 -9.00
CA VAL A 309 -7.19 -9.43 -10.36
C VAL A 309 -8.67 -9.58 -10.69
N ASN A 310 -9.37 -10.61 -10.22
CA ASN A 310 -10.83 -10.63 -10.27
C ASN A 310 -11.40 -9.53 -9.37
N LYS A 311 -10.83 -9.19 -8.21
CA LYS A 311 -11.30 -8.09 -7.37
C LYS A 311 -11.06 -6.69 -7.97
N TYR A 312 -10.03 -6.53 -8.80
CA TYR A 312 -9.62 -5.25 -9.42
C TYR A 312 -10.04 -5.10 -10.89
N MET A 313 -10.13 -6.19 -11.66
CA MET A 313 -10.61 -6.21 -13.05
C MET A 313 -12.06 -6.65 -13.20
N SER A 314 -12.60 -7.39 -12.23
CA SER A 314 -14.05 -7.42 -12.03
C SER A 314 -14.34 -6.25 -11.11
N GLY A 315 -15.25 -5.36 -11.52
CA GLY A 315 -15.92 -4.52 -10.53
C GLY A 315 -16.34 -5.43 -9.38
N SER A 316 -15.85 -5.14 -8.18
CA SER A 316 -15.96 -5.97 -6.99
C SER A 316 -17.33 -6.66 -6.95
N VAL A 317 -17.37 -7.98 -7.16
CA VAL A 317 -18.61 -8.74 -7.05
C VAL A 317 -19.01 -8.71 -5.59
N THR A 318 -19.83 -7.72 -5.27
CA THR A 318 -20.16 -7.32 -3.90
C THR A 318 -21.61 -7.61 -3.62
N TYR A 319 -22.45 -7.57 -4.67
CA TYR A 319 -23.88 -7.61 -4.51
C TYR A 319 -24.41 -9.04 -4.48
N THR A 320 -25.20 -9.31 -3.47
CA THR A 320 -26.00 -10.49 -3.23
C THR A 320 -27.49 -10.15 -3.38
N PHE A 321 -28.37 -11.15 -3.34
CA PHE A 321 -29.82 -10.91 -3.37
C PHE A 321 -30.34 -10.09 -2.18
N ASP A 322 -29.57 -10.03 -1.09
CA ASP A 322 -29.89 -9.24 0.10
C ASP A 322 -29.65 -7.74 -0.14
N ASP A 323 -28.74 -7.39 -1.04
CA ASP A 323 -28.46 -6.00 -1.45
C ASP A 323 -29.53 -5.42 -2.39
N ILE A 324 -30.42 -6.26 -2.93
CA ILE A 324 -31.59 -5.79 -3.67
C ILE A 324 -32.64 -5.33 -2.67
N ILE A 325 -32.87 -4.02 -2.56
CA ILE A 325 -33.90 -3.50 -1.65
C ILE A 325 -35.23 -3.46 -2.37
N ALA A 326 -36.19 -4.24 -1.88
CA ALA A 326 -37.54 -4.29 -2.42
C ALA A 326 -38.54 -4.86 -1.41
N LYS A 327 -39.76 -4.32 -1.41
CA LYS A 327 -40.99 -4.87 -0.81
C LYS A 327 -42.12 -5.07 -1.83
N SER A 328 -42.00 -4.54 -3.04
CA SER A 328 -43.01 -4.74 -4.09
C SER A 328 -43.11 -6.23 -4.48
N GLU A 329 -44.33 -6.74 -4.64
CA GLU A 329 -44.58 -8.14 -5.00
C GLU A 329 -43.86 -8.53 -6.30
N LYS A 330 -43.86 -7.63 -7.29
CA LYS A 330 -43.15 -7.83 -8.56
C LYS A 330 -41.65 -8.10 -8.36
N MET A 331 -40.99 -7.33 -7.49
CA MET A 331 -39.56 -7.52 -7.22
C MET A 331 -39.29 -8.74 -6.34
N ILE A 332 -40.18 -9.08 -5.40
CA ILE A 332 -40.06 -10.29 -4.58
C ILE A 332 -40.15 -11.53 -5.47
N ASN A 333 -41.16 -11.62 -6.34
CA ASN A 333 -41.31 -12.71 -7.30
C ASN A 333 -40.11 -12.81 -8.25
N LEU A 334 -39.59 -11.66 -8.70
CA LEU A 334 -38.38 -11.61 -9.51
C LEU A 334 -37.17 -12.18 -8.74
N LYS A 335 -36.97 -11.83 -7.47
CA LYS A 335 -35.87 -12.39 -6.65
C LYS A 335 -35.98 -13.92 -6.53
N GLU A 336 -37.16 -14.45 -6.31
CA GLU A 336 -37.37 -15.90 -6.20
C GLU A 336 -37.06 -16.62 -7.53
N GLN A 337 -37.55 -16.06 -8.64
CA GLN A 337 -37.22 -16.57 -9.97
C GLN A 337 -35.71 -16.55 -10.22
N LEU A 338 -35.03 -15.46 -9.85
CA LEU A 338 -33.58 -15.30 -9.99
C LEU A 338 -32.80 -16.31 -9.14
N LYS A 339 -33.23 -16.59 -7.91
CA LYS A 339 -32.64 -17.62 -7.04
C LYS A 339 -32.74 -19.01 -7.69
N ASN A 340 -33.91 -19.36 -8.23
CA ASN A 340 -34.14 -20.67 -8.87
C ASN A 340 -33.24 -20.89 -10.10
N ILE A 341 -32.98 -19.85 -10.90
CA ILE A 341 -32.13 -19.96 -12.09
C ILE A 341 -30.63 -19.82 -11.78
N SER A 342 -30.25 -19.49 -10.54
CA SER A 342 -28.87 -19.14 -10.22
C SER A 342 -27.89 -20.30 -10.47
N ASN A 343 -28.28 -21.56 -10.28
CA ASN A 343 -27.42 -22.72 -10.58
C ASN A 343 -27.50 -23.20 -12.04
N SER A 344 -28.37 -22.62 -12.87
CA SER A 344 -28.49 -23.02 -14.27
C SER A 344 -27.30 -22.53 -15.10
N PRO A 345 -26.68 -23.38 -15.95
CA PRO A 345 -25.61 -22.96 -16.86
C PRO A 345 -26.15 -22.17 -18.07
N SER A 346 -27.47 -22.09 -18.24
CA SER A 346 -28.11 -21.41 -19.37
C SER A 346 -27.84 -19.90 -19.39
N THR A 347 -27.88 -19.33 -20.60
CA THR A 347 -27.77 -17.89 -20.80
C THR A 347 -28.99 -17.16 -20.21
N VAL A 348 -28.73 -16.09 -19.46
CA VAL A 348 -29.77 -15.22 -18.90
C VAL A 348 -29.77 -13.88 -19.63
N LEU A 349 -30.93 -13.43 -20.10
CA LEU A 349 -31.11 -12.13 -20.73
C LEU A 349 -31.95 -11.21 -19.84
N ILE A 350 -31.31 -10.21 -19.25
CA ILE A 350 -31.92 -9.22 -18.37
C ILE A 350 -32.35 -8.00 -19.19
N GLN A 351 -33.66 -7.78 -19.28
CA GLN A 351 -34.27 -6.67 -19.97
C GLN A 351 -34.83 -5.67 -18.97
N GLY A 352 -34.61 -4.38 -19.18
CA GLY A 352 -35.19 -3.35 -18.34
C GLY A 352 -34.56 -1.99 -18.58
N GLU A 353 -35.26 -0.93 -18.19
CA GLU A 353 -34.80 0.44 -18.40
C GLU A 353 -33.45 0.73 -17.75
N SER A 354 -32.78 1.79 -18.21
CA SER A 354 -31.52 2.23 -17.59
C SER A 354 -31.76 2.65 -16.13
N GLY A 355 -30.80 2.36 -15.26
CA GLY A 355 -30.89 2.72 -13.84
C GLY A 355 -31.78 1.80 -12.97
N THR A 356 -32.27 0.67 -13.47
CA THR A 356 -33.12 -0.28 -12.72
C THR A 356 -32.36 -1.31 -11.86
N GLY A 357 -31.03 -1.36 -11.95
CA GLY A 357 -30.18 -2.28 -11.19
C GLY A 357 -29.81 -3.60 -11.90
N LYS A 358 -29.76 -3.63 -13.24
CA LYS A 358 -29.44 -4.85 -14.02
C LYS A 358 -28.10 -5.50 -13.67
N GLU A 359 -27.06 -4.69 -13.44
CA GLU A 359 -25.74 -5.20 -13.01
C GLU A 359 -25.80 -5.85 -11.62
N LEU A 360 -26.51 -5.22 -10.68
CA LEU A 360 -26.71 -5.74 -9.32
C LEU A 360 -27.40 -7.11 -9.37
N ILE A 361 -28.40 -7.27 -10.23
CA ILE A 361 -29.06 -8.56 -10.49
C ILE A 361 -28.06 -9.58 -11.07
N ALA A 362 -27.26 -9.21 -12.07
CA ALA A 362 -26.28 -10.11 -12.68
C ALA A 362 -25.24 -10.62 -11.68
N GLN A 363 -24.72 -9.74 -10.82
CA GLN A 363 -23.81 -10.10 -9.74
C GLN A 363 -24.48 -11.02 -8.71
N SER A 364 -25.74 -10.75 -8.36
CA SER A 364 -26.52 -11.59 -7.43
C SER A 364 -26.73 -13.01 -7.94
N ILE A 365 -27.05 -13.16 -9.24
CA ILE A 365 -27.17 -14.46 -9.91
C ILE A 365 -25.84 -15.23 -9.84
N HIS A 366 -24.72 -14.55 -10.07
CA HIS A 366 -23.41 -15.17 -10.00
C HIS A 366 -23.06 -15.63 -8.58
N ASN A 367 -23.26 -14.76 -7.57
CA ASN A 367 -22.96 -15.04 -6.17
C ASN A 367 -23.81 -16.16 -5.56
N SER A 368 -25.01 -16.35 -6.08
CA SER A 368 -25.90 -17.45 -5.67
C SER A 368 -25.73 -18.72 -6.52
N SER A 369 -24.72 -18.78 -7.40
CA SER A 369 -24.48 -19.93 -8.26
C SER A 369 -23.33 -20.83 -7.76
N ASP A 370 -23.23 -22.04 -8.32
CA ASP A 370 -22.06 -22.91 -8.14
C ASP A 370 -20.74 -22.28 -8.60
N ARG A 371 -20.81 -21.22 -9.42
CA ARG A 371 -19.66 -20.44 -9.90
C ARG A 371 -19.30 -19.25 -9.01
N LYS A 372 -19.90 -19.09 -7.82
CA LYS A 372 -19.66 -17.95 -6.90
C LYS A 372 -18.19 -17.71 -6.51
N ASN A 373 -17.37 -18.76 -6.52
CA ASN A 373 -15.93 -18.67 -6.22
C ASN A 373 -15.06 -18.56 -7.49
N LYS A 374 -15.67 -18.32 -8.65
CA LYS A 374 -15.02 -18.20 -9.96
C LYS A 374 -15.06 -16.74 -10.44
N SER A 375 -14.40 -16.44 -11.56
CA SER A 375 -14.39 -15.07 -12.09
C SER A 375 -15.79 -14.61 -12.52
N PHE A 376 -16.09 -13.33 -12.29
CA PHE A 376 -17.23 -12.64 -12.88
C PHE A 376 -16.69 -11.46 -13.67
N ILE A 377 -16.64 -11.53 -14.99
CA ILE A 377 -16.11 -10.44 -15.80
C ILE A 377 -17.28 -9.62 -16.33
N ALA A 378 -17.31 -8.32 -16.03
CA ALA A 378 -18.33 -7.41 -16.55
C ALA A 378 -17.77 -6.57 -17.70
N ILE A 379 -18.55 -6.41 -18.76
CA ILE A 379 -18.23 -5.58 -19.93
C ILE A 379 -19.47 -4.79 -20.30
N ASN A 380 -19.33 -3.48 -20.43
CA ASN A 380 -20.35 -2.63 -21.03
C ASN A 380 -20.03 -2.48 -22.53
N CYS A 381 -20.90 -3.02 -23.38
CA CYS A 381 -20.73 -2.99 -24.84
C CYS A 381 -20.95 -1.61 -25.47
N GLY A 382 -21.69 -0.72 -24.80
CA GLY A 382 -21.91 0.66 -25.25
C GLY A 382 -20.75 1.62 -24.93
N ALA A 383 -19.96 1.32 -23.88
CA ALA A 383 -18.85 2.17 -23.46
C ALA A 383 -17.55 1.96 -24.25
N ILE A 384 -17.39 0.81 -24.92
CA ILE A 384 -16.16 0.47 -25.64
C ILE A 384 -16.26 0.95 -27.10
N PRO A 385 -15.25 1.67 -27.62
CA PRO A 385 -15.19 2.03 -29.03
C PRO A 385 -15.34 0.81 -29.94
N LYS A 386 -16.13 0.94 -31.02
CA LYS A 386 -16.48 -0.18 -31.93
C LYS A 386 -15.26 -0.89 -32.53
N ASN A 387 -14.15 -0.19 -32.70
CA ASN A 387 -12.89 -0.73 -33.21
C ASN A 387 -12.06 -1.49 -32.16
N LEU A 388 -12.33 -1.31 -30.87
CA LEU A 388 -11.58 -1.94 -29.77
C LEU A 388 -12.32 -3.10 -29.11
N ILE A 389 -13.64 -3.16 -29.24
CA ILE A 389 -14.48 -4.17 -28.60
C ILE A 389 -14.06 -5.60 -28.95
N GLU A 390 -13.61 -5.84 -30.19
CA GLU A 390 -13.12 -7.14 -30.63
C GLU A 390 -11.88 -7.57 -29.83
N SER A 391 -10.90 -6.68 -29.73
CA SER A 391 -9.63 -6.93 -29.05
C SER A 391 -9.79 -7.10 -27.54
N GLU A 392 -10.78 -6.41 -26.94
CA GLU A 392 -11.12 -6.58 -25.53
C GLU A 392 -11.85 -7.90 -25.29
N LEU A 393 -12.82 -8.28 -26.13
CA LEU A 393 -13.59 -9.51 -25.94
C LEU A 393 -12.75 -10.76 -26.18
N PHE A 394 -12.06 -10.83 -27.32
CA PHE A 394 -11.42 -12.05 -27.82
C PHE A 394 -9.89 -12.06 -27.65
N GLY A 395 -9.27 -10.92 -27.35
CA GLY A 395 -7.83 -10.82 -27.23
C GLY A 395 -7.13 -10.79 -28.58
N TYR A 396 -5.81 -10.62 -28.58
CA TYR A 396 -4.99 -10.56 -29.78
C TYR A 396 -3.65 -11.25 -29.58
N GLU A 397 -3.09 -11.81 -30.65
CA GLU A 397 -1.71 -12.29 -30.68
C GLU A 397 -0.73 -11.17 -31.02
N GLU A 398 0.55 -11.42 -30.78
CA GLU A 398 1.60 -10.47 -31.14
C GLU A 398 1.58 -10.19 -32.66
N GLY A 399 1.72 -8.92 -33.04
CA GLY A 399 1.72 -8.51 -34.45
C GLY A 399 0.35 -8.43 -35.12
N ALA A 400 -0.76 -8.62 -34.38
CA ALA A 400 -2.11 -8.56 -34.93
C ALA A 400 -2.50 -7.18 -35.54
N PHE A 401 -1.96 -6.08 -35.02
CA PHE A 401 -2.15 -4.72 -35.54
C PHE A 401 -1.03 -3.78 -35.07
N THR A 402 -0.92 -2.59 -35.66
CA THR A 402 0.06 -1.56 -35.28
C THR A 402 -0.17 -1.09 -33.84
N GLY A 403 0.78 -1.37 -32.94
CA GLY A 403 0.67 -1.08 -31.50
C GLY A 403 0.29 -2.28 -30.63
N ALA A 404 0.19 -3.49 -31.20
CA ALA A 404 0.05 -4.72 -30.41
C ALA A 404 1.25 -4.90 -29.48
N LYS A 405 0.99 -5.15 -28.19
CA LYS A 405 2.03 -5.44 -27.20
C LYS A 405 2.76 -6.75 -27.53
N HIS A 406 4.07 -6.77 -27.29
CA HIS A 406 4.90 -7.96 -27.35
C HIS A 406 4.33 -9.05 -26.41
N GLY A 407 4.11 -10.27 -26.92
CA GLY A 407 3.44 -11.37 -26.22
C GLY A 407 1.89 -11.41 -26.31
N GLY A 408 1.24 -10.44 -26.97
CA GLY A 408 -0.22 -10.41 -27.14
C GLY A 408 -1.00 -10.04 -25.86
N ARG A 409 -2.34 -10.18 -25.91
CA ARG A 409 -3.23 -9.93 -24.75
C ARG A 409 -4.40 -10.89 -24.76
N ALA A 410 -4.69 -11.52 -23.62
CA ALA A 410 -5.85 -12.39 -23.45
C ALA A 410 -7.16 -11.58 -23.46
N GLY A 411 -8.17 -12.13 -24.12
CA GLY A 411 -9.51 -11.55 -24.17
C GLY A 411 -10.31 -11.76 -22.89
N LYS A 412 -11.36 -10.97 -22.71
CA LYS A 412 -12.26 -11.09 -21.55
C LYS A 412 -12.99 -12.43 -21.48
N PHE A 413 -13.24 -13.08 -22.62
CA PHE A 413 -13.76 -14.46 -22.63
C PHE A 413 -12.79 -15.46 -22.01
N GLU A 414 -11.47 -15.31 -22.23
CA GLU A 414 -10.45 -16.15 -21.60
C GLU A 414 -10.38 -15.89 -20.10
N LEU A 415 -10.44 -14.62 -19.70
CA LEU A 415 -10.43 -14.22 -18.28
C LEU A 415 -11.68 -14.72 -17.53
N ALA A 416 -12.80 -14.85 -18.23
CA ALA A 416 -14.05 -15.38 -17.69
C ALA A 416 -14.13 -16.92 -17.70
N ASN A 417 -13.09 -17.62 -18.17
CA ASN A 417 -13.12 -19.07 -18.32
C ASN A 417 -13.30 -19.79 -16.97
N GLY A 418 -14.26 -20.71 -16.91
CA GLY A 418 -14.72 -21.37 -15.68
C GLY A 418 -15.63 -20.50 -14.80
N GLY A 419 -15.89 -19.26 -15.20
CA GLY A 419 -16.64 -18.25 -14.47
C GLY A 419 -17.89 -17.76 -15.19
N THR A 420 -18.21 -16.48 -15.04
CA THR A 420 -19.37 -15.80 -15.66
C THR A 420 -18.91 -14.54 -16.38
N LEU A 421 -19.44 -14.30 -17.58
CA LEU A 421 -19.26 -13.06 -18.32
C LEU A 421 -20.60 -12.32 -18.38
N PHE A 422 -20.61 -11.10 -17.84
CA PHE A 422 -21.72 -10.17 -17.89
C PHE A 422 -21.52 -9.18 -19.03
N LEU A 423 -22.46 -9.16 -19.97
CA LEU A 423 -22.49 -8.27 -21.13
C LEU A 423 -23.60 -7.24 -20.94
N ASP A 424 -23.25 -6.06 -20.43
CA ASP A 424 -24.19 -4.94 -20.33
C ASP A 424 -24.35 -4.21 -21.66
N GLU A 425 -25.54 -3.68 -21.89
CA GLU A 425 -25.92 -2.99 -23.13
C GLU A 425 -25.65 -3.82 -24.40
N ILE A 426 -25.98 -5.12 -24.40
CA ILE A 426 -25.74 -6.02 -25.54
C ILE A 426 -26.39 -5.55 -26.85
N GLY A 427 -27.46 -4.74 -26.75
CA GLY A 427 -28.13 -4.13 -27.90
C GLY A 427 -27.31 -3.03 -28.61
N GLU A 428 -26.20 -2.57 -28.04
CA GLU A 428 -25.27 -1.62 -28.68
C GLU A 428 -24.10 -2.33 -29.39
N MET A 429 -24.01 -3.67 -29.31
CA MET A 429 -22.92 -4.43 -29.90
C MET A 429 -22.93 -4.33 -31.44
N PRO A 430 -21.79 -4.02 -32.10
CA PRO A 430 -21.69 -4.00 -33.56
C PRO A 430 -22.05 -5.34 -34.20
N LEU A 431 -22.64 -5.32 -35.40
CA LEU A 431 -23.10 -6.52 -36.12
C LEU A 431 -21.98 -7.56 -36.32
N ASP A 432 -20.76 -7.12 -36.67
CA ASP A 432 -19.63 -8.02 -36.88
C ASP A 432 -19.27 -8.79 -35.59
N MET A 433 -19.42 -8.14 -34.44
CA MET A 433 -19.16 -8.75 -33.14
C MET A 433 -20.26 -9.71 -32.71
N GLN A 434 -21.50 -9.45 -33.15
CA GLN A 434 -22.61 -10.37 -32.92
C GLN A 434 -22.35 -11.74 -33.59
N VAL A 435 -21.67 -11.76 -34.74
CA VAL A 435 -21.25 -13.01 -35.42
C VAL A 435 -20.25 -13.79 -34.56
N ASN A 436 -19.22 -13.12 -34.07
CA ASN A 436 -18.20 -13.75 -33.24
C ASN A 436 -18.79 -14.24 -31.90
N LEU A 437 -19.66 -13.44 -31.26
CA LEU A 437 -20.36 -13.84 -30.04
C LEU A 437 -21.24 -15.08 -30.26
N LEU A 438 -21.96 -15.14 -31.39
CA LEU A 438 -22.78 -16.30 -31.74
C LEU A 438 -21.93 -17.59 -31.82
N ARG A 439 -20.76 -17.52 -32.49
CA ARG A 439 -19.82 -18.66 -32.57
C ARG A 439 -19.39 -19.12 -31.18
N VAL A 440 -19.06 -18.19 -30.28
CA VAL A 440 -18.70 -18.53 -28.90
C VAL A 440 -19.84 -19.24 -28.16
N LEU A 441 -21.07 -18.77 -28.32
CA LEU A 441 -22.25 -19.36 -27.67
C LEU A 441 -22.62 -20.75 -28.22
N GLN A 442 -22.25 -21.04 -29.46
CA GLN A 442 -22.53 -22.33 -30.13
C GLN A 442 -21.38 -23.32 -29.92
N GLU A 443 -20.16 -22.93 -30.26
CA GLU A 443 -18.99 -23.81 -30.33
C GLU A 443 -18.20 -23.89 -29.02
N LYS A 444 -18.43 -22.96 -28.08
CA LYS A 444 -17.69 -22.85 -26.81
C LYS A 444 -16.17 -22.74 -27.02
N CYS A 445 -15.78 -22.11 -28.13
CA CYS A 445 -14.40 -21.82 -28.49
C CYS A 445 -14.27 -20.35 -28.88
N ILE A 446 -13.08 -19.80 -28.71
CA ILE A 446 -12.69 -18.48 -29.23
C ILE A 446 -11.39 -18.60 -30.05
N THR A 447 -11.17 -17.60 -30.90
CA THR A 447 -9.92 -17.37 -31.62
C THR A 447 -9.45 -15.95 -31.35
N ARG A 448 -8.17 -15.77 -30.99
CA ARG A 448 -7.59 -14.43 -30.81
C ARG A 448 -7.47 -13.71 -32.15
N ILE A 449 -7.51 -12.39 -32.15
CA ILE A 449 -7.26 -11.60 -33.37
C ILE A 449 -5.83 -11.88 -33.86
N GLY A 450 -5.71 -12.18 -35.15
CA GLY A 450 -4.44 -12.53 -35.80
C GLY A 450 -3.94 -13.95 -35.52
N GLY A 451 -4.64 -14.71 -34.66
CA GLY A 451 -4.29 -16.08 -34.30
C GLY A 451 -5.21 -17.12 -34.94
N ASN A 452 -4.67 -18.31 -35.21
CA ASN A 452 -5.42 -19.43 -35.82
C ASN A 452 -5.77 -20.53 -34.81
N ARG A 453 -5.44 -20.33 -33.53
CA ARG A 453 -5.63 -21.33 -32.48
C ARG A 453 -7.02 -21.21 -31.85
N TYR A 454 -7.77 -22.31 -31.87
CA TYR A 454 -9.01 -22.45 -31.13
C TYR A 454 -8.74 -22.68 -29.65
N ILE A 455 -9.34 -21.85 -28.80
CA ILE A 455 -9.25 -21.93 -27.33
C ILE A 455 -10.62 -22.31 -26.80
N LYS A 456 -10.75 -23.52 -26.25
CA LYS A 456 -11.99 -23.99 -25.62
C LYS A 456 -12.23 -23.25 -24.31
N ILE A 457 -13.45 -22.74 -24.13
CA ILE A 457 -13.84 -21.98 -22.94
C ILE A 457 -15.16 -22.49 -22.35
N ASP A 458 -15.26 -22.45 -21.02
CA ASP A 458 -16.48 -22.73 -20.27
C ASP A 458 -16.94 -21.46 -19.53
N VAL A 459 -17.71 -20.62 -20.22
CA VAL A 459 -18.20 -19.35 -19.69
C VAL A 459 -19.72 -19.36 -19.63
N ARG A 460 -20.27 -19.00 -18.46
CA ARG A 460 -21.69 -18.69 -18.29
C ARG A 460 -21.93 -17.25 -18.74
N ILE A 461 -22.97 -17.03 -19.55
CA ILE A 461 -23.28 -15.71 -20.10
C ILE A 461 -24.51 -15.13 -19.42
N ILE A 462 -24.39 -13.90 -18.94
CA ILE A 462 -25.50 -13.07 -18.50
C ILE A 462 -25.45 -11.80 -19.38
N ALA A 463 -26.49 -11.55 -20.17
CA ALA A 463 -26.58 -10.36 -21.01
C ALA A 463 -27.63 -9.41 -20.47
N ALA A 464 -27.41 -8.10 -20.59
CA ALA A 464 -28.36 -7.07 -20.19
C ALA A 464 -28.59 -6.05 -21.31
N THR A 465 -29.81 -5.53 -21.40
CA THR A 465 -30.16 -4.48 -22.37
C THR A 465 -31.32 -3.63 -21.88
N ASN A 466 -31.30 -2.34 -22.25
CA ASN A 466 -32.42 -1.41 -22.14
C ASN A 466 -33.22 -1.28 -23.45
N LYS A 467 -32.71 -1.81 -24.57
CA LYS A 467 -33.38 -1.80 -25.87
C LYS A 467 -34.31 -2.99 -26.02
N ASN A 468 -35.39 -2.79 -26.78
CA ASN A 468 -36.24 -3.89 -27.22
C ASN A 468 -35.58 -4.62 -28.40
N LEU A 469 -34.90 -5.74 -28.13
CA LEU A 469 -34.15 -6.48 -29.15
C LEU A 469 -35.01 -6.94 -30.33
N ARG A 470 -36.30 -7.25 -30.12
CA ARG A 470 -37.21 -7.61 -31.22
C ARG A 470 -37.43 -6.45 -32.20
N LYS A 471 -37.44 -5.21 -31.72
CA LYS A 471 -37.50 -4.02 -32.59
C LYS A 471 -36.17 -3.79 -33.31
N GLU A 472 -35.05 -4.04 -32.66
CA GLU A 472 -33.71 -3.91 -33.26
C GLU A 472 -33.47 -4.96 -34.36
N ILE A 473 -34.00 -6.18 -34.21
CA ILE A 473 -34.01 -7.20 -35.29
C ILE A 473 -34.75 -6.68 -36.52
N LYS A 474 -35.95 -6.10 -36.33
CA LYS A 474 -36.72 -5.51 -37.45
C LYS A 474 -36.01 -4.32 -38.12
N ARG A 475 -35.11 -3.64 -37.41
CA ARG A 475 -34.29 -2.54 -37.92
C ARG A 475 -32.99 -3.00 -38.57
N GLY A 476 -32.66 -4.29 -38.49
CA GLY A 476 -31.40 -4.83 -39.01
C GLY A 476 -30.17 -4.50 -38.16
N THR A 477 -30.35 -3.95 -36.96
CA THR A 477 -29.26 -3.58 -36.02
C THR A 477 -28.87 -4.72 -35.08
N PHE A 478 -29.68 -5.77 -35.00
CA PHE A 478 -29.42 -6.96 -34.20
C PHE A 478 -29.79 -8.23 -34.96
N ARG A 479 -28.97 -9.27 -34.85
CA ARG A 479 -29.20 -10.53 -35.56
C ARG A 479 -30.21 -11.42 -34.85
N GLU A 480 -31.09 -12.04 -35.63
CA GLU A 480 -32.14 -12.93 -35.13
C GLU A 480 -31.58 -14.22 -34.51
N ASP A 481 -30.55 -14.81 -35.13
CA ASP A 481 -29.88 -16.02 -34.65
C ASP A 481 -29.25 -15.85 -33.26
N LEU A 482 -28.56 -14.74 -33.03
CA LEU A 482 -27.99 -14.37 -31.74
C LEU A 482 -29.08 -14.13 -30.68
N TYR A 483 -30.18 -13.48 -31.05
CA TYR A 483 -31.29 -13.22 -30.13
C TYR A 483 -31.83 -14.51 -29.53
N TYR A 484 -32.10 -15.54 -30.34
CA TYR A 484 -32.60 -16.81 -29.82
C TYR A 484 -31.60 -17.53 -28.90
N ARG A 485 -30.29 -17.36 -29.15
CA ARG A 485 -29.24 -17.96 -28.31
C ARG A 485 -29.01 -17.21 -26.99
N LEU A 486 -29.31 -15.92 -26.95
CA LEU A 486 -29.27 -15.11 -25.72
C LEU A 486 -30.57 -15.21 -24.91
N ASN A 487 -31.73 -15.23 -25.57
CA ASN A 487 -33.06 -15.21 -24.96
C ASN A 487 -33.53 -16.60 -24.48
N VAL A 488 -32.65 -17.34 -23.80
CA VAL A 488 -32.97 -18.67 -23.24
C VAL A 488 -33.76 -18.51 -21.94
N ILE A 489 -33.27 -17.70 -21.01
CA ILE A 489 -33.98 -17.32 -19.79
C ILE A 489 -34.21 -15.80 -19.82
N PRO A 490 -35.37 -15.33 -20.30
CA PRO A 490 -35.71 -13.91 -20.28
C PRO A 490 -36.08 -13.47 -18.86
N ILE A 491 -35.46 -12.40 -18.40
CA ILE A 491 -35.75 -11.74 -17.13
C ILE A 491 -36.12 -10.29 -17.41
N TYR A 492 -37.30 -9.86 -16.96
CA TYR A 492 -37.72 -8.48 -17.06
C TYR A 492 -37.61 -7.79 -15.70
N VAL A 493 -36.88 -6.67 -15.68
CA VAL A 493 -36.68 -5.84 -14.50
C VAL A 493 -37.65 -4.67 -14.58
N PRO A 494 -38.69 -4.62 -13.72
CA PRO A 494 -39.70 -3.57 -13.80
C PRO A 494 -39.08 -2.20 -13.50
N PRO A 495 -39.53 -1.13 -14.17
CA PRO A 495 -39.11 0.23 -13.83
C PRO A 495 -39.64 0.64 -12.45
N LEU A 496 -39.03 1.65 -11.83
CA LEU A 496 -39.32 2.06 -10.46
C LEU A 496 -40.78 2.51 -10.26
N ARG A 497 -41.39 3.13 -11.27
CA ARG A 497 -42.81 3.49 -11.29
C ARG A 497 -43.79 2.31 -11.24
N GLU A 498 -43.32 1.10 -11.49
CA GLU A 498 -44.11 -0.13 -11.39
C GLU A 498 -43.84 -0.92 -10.11
N ARG A 499 -43.01 -0.38 -9.21
CA ARG A 499 -42.56 -1.01 -7.97
C ARG A 499 -43.20 -0.32 -6.77
N ASP A 500 -44.47 -0.59 -6.54
CA ASP A 500 -45.24 0.01 -5.45
C ASP A 500 -44.53 -0.22 -4.09
N MET A 501 -44.47 0.82 -3.25
CA MET A 501 -43.78 0.82 -1.95
C MET A 501 -42.24 0.77 -1.95
N ASP A 502 -41.58 0.40 -3.06
CA ASP A 502 -40.11 0.33 -3.10
C ASP A 502 -39.48 1.71 -3.02
N VAL A 503 -40.10 2.72 -3.66
CA VAL A 503 -39.63 4.11 -3.63
C VAL A 503 -39.42 4.59 -2.20
N LYS A 504 -40.38 4.31 -1.31
CA LYS A 504 -40.33 4.73 0.10
C LYS A 504 -39.09 4.19 0.81
N ILE A 505 -38.83 2.90 0.67
CA ILE A 505 -37.74 2.22 1.39
C ILE A 505 -36.40 2.60 0.80
N LEU A 506 -36.34 2.80 -0.54
CA LEU A 506 -35.14 3.27 -1.21
C LEU A 506 -34.78 4.69 -0.77
N ILE A 507 -35.76 5.57 -0.57
CA ILE A 507 -35.53 6.91 0.01
C ILE A 507 -34.86 6.78 1.38
N ASP A 508 -35.47 6.02 2.29
CA ASP A 508 -34.96 5.85 3.66
C ASP A 508 -33.54 5.26 3.65
N TYR A 509 -33.31 4.22 2.86
CA TYR A 509 -31.99 3.57 2.70
C TYR A 509 -30.92 4.53 2.17
N PHE A 510 -31.21 5.25 1.08
CA PHE A 510 -30.23 6.15 0.48
C PHE A 510 -29.96 7.36 1.39
N LEU A 511 -30.95 7.85 2.15
CA LEU A 511 -30.73 8.93 3.11
C LEU A 511 -29.69 8.55 4.14
N GLU A 512 -29.82 7.38 4.76
CA GLU A 512 -28.88 6.89 5.77
C GLU A 512 -27.47 6.71 5.20
N ILE A 513 -27.34 6.02 4.06
CA ILE A 513 -26.04 5.73 3.47
C ILE A 513 -25.35 6.98 2.95
N LYS A 514 -26.08 7.90 2.31
CA LYS A 514 -25.50 9.14 1.78
C LYS A 514 -25.14 10.09 2.92
N ALA A 515 -25.95 10.19 3.98
CA ALA A 515 -25.61 10.96 5.18
C ALA A 515 -24.32 10.43 5.84
N PHE A 516 -24.22 9.11 6.02
CA PHE A 516 -23.01 8.47 6.56
C PHE A 516 -21.78 8.75 5.68
N LYS A 517 -21.89 8.53 4.35
CA LYS A 517 -20.78 8.71 3.41
C LYS A 517 -20.31 10.17 3.32
N LEU A 518 -21.25 11.12 3.39
CA LEU A 518 -20.96 12.57 3.36
C LEU A 518 -20.62 13.13 4.75
N LYS A 519 -20.60 12.30 5.80
CA LYS A 519 -20.37 12.69 7.19
C LYS A 519 -21.30 13.81 7.66
N LYS A 520 -22.57 13.74 7.26
CA LYS A 520 -23.63 14.69 7.64
C LYS A 520 -24.69 13.97 8.48
N PRO A 521 -25.40 14.68 9.37
CA PRO A 521 -26.59 14.11 10.01
C PRO A 521 -27.66 13.81 8.95
N VAL A 522 -28.47 12.79 9.20
CA VAL A 522 -29.60 12.44 8.32
C VAL A 522 -30.60 13.61 8.33
N PRO A 523 -30.83 14.30 7.21
CA PRO A 523 -31.71 15.45 7.20
C PRO A 523 -33.17 15.02 7.15
N THR A 524 -34.03 15.82 7.78
CA THR A 524 -35.48 15.66 7.65
C THR A 524 -35.93 16.25 6.31
N ILE A 525 -36.55 15.42 5.46
CA ILE A 525 -37.14 15.87 4.19
C ILE A 525 -38.41 16.67 4.49
N LYS A 526 -38.56 17.85 3.85
CA LYS A 526 -39.79 18.63 3.95
C LYS A 526 -40.98 17.85 3.36
N PRO A 527 -42.18 17.86 3.99
CA PRO A 527 -43.31 17.04 3.55
C PRO A 527 -43.67 17.16 2.06
N HIS A 528 -43.71 18.39 1.53
CA HIS A 528 -44.01 18.64 0.11
C HIS A 528 -42.96 18.06 -0.86
N ILE A 529 -41.70 17.90 -0.43
CA ILE A 529 -40.65 17.26 -1.25
C ILE A 529 -40.86 15.75 -1.20
N TYR A 530 -41.17 15.22 -0.02
CA TYR A 530 -41.40 13.79 0.17
C TYR A 530 -42.58 13.27 -0.66
N GLU A 531 -43.70 14.01 -0.69
CA GLU A 531 -44.85 13.69 -1.54
C GLU A 531 -44.46 13.68 -3.04
N LYS A 532 -43.68 14.67 -3.49
CA LYS A 532 -43.15 14.70 -4.86
C LYS A 532 -42.25 13.51 -5.18
N LEU A 533 -41.40 13.08 -4.25
CA LEU A 533 -40.55 11.91 -4.45
C LEU A 533 -41.38 10.63 -4.66
N LEU A 534 -42.52 10.51 -3.98
CA LEU A 534 -43.43 9.37 -4.10
C LEU A 534 -44.26 9.39 -5.39
N SER A 535 -44.69 10.57 -5.85
CA SER A 535 -45.54 10.70 -7.04
C SER A 535 -44.77 10.78 -8.36
N TYR A 536 -43.45 10.93 -8.31
CA TYR A 536 -42.62 11.07 -9.50
C TYR A 536 -42.42 9.74 -10.24
N ASN A 537 -42.39 9.79 -11.58
CA ASN A 537 -42.26 8.60 -12.43
C ASN A 537 -40.84 8.01 -12.49
N TRP A 538 -39.83 8.77 -12.04
CA TRP A 538 -38.42 8.37 -12.04
C TRP A 538 -37.95 7.78 -13.39
N PRO A 539 -37.91 8.57 -14.49
CA PRO A 539 -37.45 8.11 -15.80
C PRO A 539 -36.04 7.50 -15.79
N GLY A 540 -35.15 7.96 -14.90
CA GLY A 540 -33.82 7.38 -14.66
C GLY A 540 -33.80 6.33 -13.54
N ASN A 541 -34.97 5.87 -13.09
CA ASN A 541 -35.19 4.80 -12.11
C ASN A 541 -34.38 5.03 -10.81
N VAL A 542 -33.77 3.97 -10.26
CA VAL A 542 -33.07 4.00 -8.97
C VAL A 542 -31.85 4.93 -9.02
N ARG A 543 -31.18 5.02 -10.16
CA ARG A 543 -30.00 5.91 -10.33
C ARG A 543 -30.37 7.38 -10.20
N GLU A 544 -31.52 7.78 -10.76
CA GLU A 544 -32.02 9.15 -10.62
C GLU A 544 -32.50 9.45 -9.20
N LEU A 545 -33.21 8.50 -8.58
CA LEU A 545 -33.63 8.61 -7.18
C LEU A 545 -32.42 8.78 -6.24
N GLU A 546 -31.39 7.93 -6.39
CA GLU A 546 -30.17 8.01 -5.59
C GLU A 546 -29.49 9.38 -5.71
N ASN A 547 -29.36 9.91 -6.94
CA ASN A 547 -28.79 11.24 -7.19
C ASN A 547 -29.63 12.36 -6.56
N CYS A 548 -30.96 12.25 -6.61
CA CYS A 548 -31.87 13.20 -5.99
C CYS A 548 -31.72 13.21 -4.46
N ILE A 549 -31.63 12.03 -3.84
CA ILE A 549 -31.41 11.90 -2.39
C ILE A 549 -30.05 12.43 -1.98
N GLU A 550 -28.99 12.18 -2.76
CA GLU A 550 -27.67 12.76 -2.49
C GLU A 550 -27.69 14.30 -2.55
N ASN A 551 -28.45 14.89 -3.49
CA ASN A 551 -28.69 16.34 -3.52
C ASN A 551 -29.41 16.84 -2.25
N ILE A 552 -30.44 16.11 -1.81
CA ILE A 552 -31.20 16.45 -0.60
C ILE A 552 -30.32 16.42 0.65
N VAL A 553 -29.44 15.42 0.77
CA VAL A 553 -28.45 15.32 1.86
C VAL A 553 -27.47 16.49 1.82
N ASN A 554 -27.04 16.89 0.62
CA ASN A 554 -26.15 18.04 0.49
C ASN A 554 -26.81 19.38 0.84
N MET A 555 -28.12 19.50 0.59
CA MET A 555 -28.93 20.69 0.84
C MET A 555 -29.70 20.66 2.16
N ASN A 556 -29.30 19.80 3.11
CA ASN A 556 -29.89 19.69 4.46
C ASN A 556 -31.42 19.58 4.45
N GLY A 557 -31.98 18.70 3.61
CA GLY A 557 -33.42 18.41 3.58
C GLY A 557 -34.24 19.29 2.62
N SER A 558 -33.61 20.25 1.94
CA SER A 558 -34.16 20.92 0.76
C SER A 558 -33.64 20.25 -0.52
N THR A 559 -34.17 20.58 -1.70
CA THR A 559 -33.70 20.01 -2.98
C THR A 559 -33.59 21.08 -4.05
N SER A 560 -32.52 21.05 -4.85
CA SER A 560 -32.42 21.78 -6.12
C SER A 560 -32.66 20.87 -7.31
N PHE A 561 -33.08 19.62 -7.06
CA PHE A 561 -33.38 18.67 -8.11
C PHE A 561 -34.56 19.17 -8.94
N TYR A 562 -34.35 19.26 -10.25
CA TYR A 562 -35.39 19.63 -11.19
C TYR A 562 -36.23 18.40 -11.53
N PHE A 563 -37.43 18.31 -10.97
CA PHE A 563 -38.41 17.31 -11.38
C PHE A 563 -38.91 17.69 -12.78
N GLN A 564 -38.60 16.88 -13.79
CA GLN A 564 -39.14 17.12 -15.12
C GLN A 564 -40.65 16.96 -15.07
N ASN A 565 -41.41 18.01 -15.38
CA ASN A 565 -42.86 17.90 -15.54
C ASN A 565 -43.15 16.78 -16.54
N ASN A 566 -43.87 15.76 -16.08
CA ASN A 566 -44.42 14.75 -16.96
C ASN A 566 -45.20 15.43 -18.09
N PRO A 567 -45.04 15.03 -19.37
CA PRO A 567 -45.98 15.43 -20.43
C PRO A 567 -47.43 15.00 -20.16
N SER A 568 -47.67 14.25 -19.07
CA SER A 568 -48.98 13.81 -18.59
C SER A 568 -49.54 14.61 -17.40
N GLU A 569 -48.85 15.63 -16.87
CA GLU A 569 -49.42 16.60 -15.92
C GLU A 569 -50.22 17.71 -16.62
N ASN A 570 -51.05 17.31 -17.58
CA ASN A 570 -52.16 18.12 -18.10
C ASN A 570 -53.44 17.30 -18.22
N LYS A 571 -53.64 16.35 -17.29
CA LYS A 571 -54.92 15.68 -17.07
C LYS A 571 -55.14 15.42 -15.58
N GLN A 572 -55.64 16.43 -14.86
CA GLN A 572 -56.97 16.39 -14.24
C GLN A 572 -57.24 17.62 -13.36
N ASN A 573 -58.16 18.45 -13.85
CA ASN A 573 -59.31 19.04 -13.15
C ASN A 573 -59.10 19.77 -11.82
N GLY A 574 -59.05 21.10 -11.94
CA GLY A 574 -59.51 22.04 -10.93
C GLY A 574 -60.13 23.27 -11.62
N SER A 575 -61.36 23.11 -12.09
CA SER A 575 -62.36 24.15 -12.45
C SER A 575 -61.88 25.60 -12.63
N TYR A 576 -61.76 26.06 -13.89
CA TYR A 576 -62.29 27.36 -14.32
C TYR A 576 -62.65 27.29 -15.81
N ASP A 577 -63.96 27.38 -16.03
CA ASP A 577 -64.75 27.77 -17.18
C ASP A 577 -64.51 27.30 -18.63
N GLN A 578 -65.63 26.88 -19.20
CA GLN A 578 -65.86 26.59 -20.60
C GLN A 578 -65.62 27.83 -21.48
N SER A 579 -64.73 27.73 -22.47
CA SER A 579 -65.00 28.01 -23.90
C SER A 579 -63.75 28.40 -24.70
N PHE A 580 -62.99 27.40 -25.16
CA PHE A 580 -62.37 27.50 -26.48
C PHE A 580 -62.74 26.25 -27.27
N LYS A 581 -63.94 26.27 -27.87
CA LYS A 581 -64.20 25.49 -29.06
C LYS A 581 -63.15 25.92 -30.08
N TYR A 582 -62.25 25.02 -30.46
CA TYR A 582 -61.53 25.15 -31.73
C TYR A 582 -62.57 25.02 -32.85
N ASN A 583 -63.29 26.11 -33.13
CA ASN A 583 -64.00 26.24 -34.39
C ASN A 583 -62.93 26.33 -35.47
N MET A 584 -62.99 25.45 -36.47
CA MET A 584 -62.28 25.65 -37.73
C MET A 584 -62.85 26.92 -38.40
N CYS A 585 -62.29 28.07 -38.05
CA CYS A 585 -62.56 29.34 -38.72
C CYS A 585 -61.44 29.64 -39.72
N SER A 586 -61.72 30.52 -40.68
CA SER A 586 -60.74 30.96 -41.66
C SER A 586 -59.53 31.64 -40.99
N LEU A 587 -58.39 31.66 -41.69
CA LEU A 587 -57.17 32.31 -41.19
C LEU A 587 -57.40 33.80 -40.87
N GLU A 588 -58.27 34.47 -41.65
CA GLU A 588 -58.65 35.87 -41.42
C GLU A 588 -59.42 36.06 -40.11
N GLU A 589 -60.24 35.09 -39.71
CA GLU A 589 -60.99 35.14 -38.45
C GLU A 589 -60.13 34.89 -37.23
N TRP A 590 -59.17 33.98 -37.36
CA TRP A 590 -58.14 33.77 -36.35
C TRP A 590 -57.27 35.02 -36.16
N GLU A 591 -56.88 35.65 -37.27
CA GLU A 591 -56.12 36.89 -37.25
C GLU A 591 -56.93 38.03 -36.61
N LYS A 592 -58.21 38.20 -36.98
CA LYS A 592 -59.11 39.19 -36.35
C LYS A 592 -59.20 38.98 -34.83
N ARG A 593 -59.41 37.75 -34.37
CA ARG A 593 -59.51 37.44 -32.93
C ARG A 593 -58.21 37.67 -32.17
N ALA A 594 -57.08 37.28 -32.75
CA ALA A 594 -55.77 37.52 -32.16
C ALA A 594 -55.50 39.02 -31.99
N ILE A 595 -55.87 39.83 -33.00
CA ILE A 595 -55.75 41.29 -32.95
C ILE A 595 -56.67 41.89 -31.88
N VAL A 596 -57.94 41.45 -31.81
CA VAL A 596 -58.91 41.90 -30.78
C VAL A 596 -58.41 41.61 -29.37
N ASN A 597 -58.03 40.37 -29.09
CA ASN A 597 -57.57 39.97 -27.77
C ASN A 597 -56.28 40.71 -27.38
N CYS A 598 -55.36 40.91 -28.32
CA CYS A 598 -54.12 41.63 -28.02
C CYS A 598 -54.36 43.11 -27.71
N ILE A 599 -55.26 43.77 -28.44
CA ILE A 599 -55.60 45.18 -28.18
C ILE A 599 -56.33 45.34 -26.84
N ASN A 600 -57.26 44.43 -26.52
CA ASN A 600 -57.97 44.44 -25.24
C ASN A 600 -57.01 44.19 -24.06
N ASN A 601 -56.10 43.22 -24.16
CA ASN A 601 -55.10 42.96 -23.12
C ASN A 601 -54.01 44.05 -23.02
N CYS A 602 -54.00 45.00 -23.96
CA CYS A 602 -53.13 46.17 -23.94
C CYS A 602 -53.88 47.47 -23.61
N ASP A 603 -55.12 47.40 -23.10
CA ASP A 603 -55.98 48.54 -22.76
C ASP A 603 -56.09 49.56 -23.92
N GLY A 604 -56.22 49.08 -25.16
CA GLY A 604 -56.33 49.94 -26.35
C GLY A 604 -54.99 50.54 -26.83
N ASN A 605 -53.85 50.23 -26.20
CA ASN A 605 -52.56 50.77 -26.60
C ASN A 605 -52.02 50.10 -27.88
N ILE A 606 -52.32 50.72 -29.03
CA ILE A 606 -51.95 50.21 -30.37
C ILE A 606 -50.44 50.02 -30.54
N SER A 607 -49.59 50.85 -29.94
CA SER A 607 -48.13 50.70 -30.02
C SER A 607 -47.61 49.47 -29.25
N LYS A 608 -48.25 49.13 -28.14
CA LYS A 608 -47.90 47.95 -27.34
C LYS A 608 -48.44 46.68 -28.01
N ALA A 609 -49.68 46.73 -28.50
CA ALA A 609 -50.30 45.65 -29.23
C ALA A 609 -49.55 45.30 -30.52
N SER A 610 -49.07 46.30 -31.29
CA SER A 610 -48.32 46.06 -32.53
C SER A 610 -46.98 45.35 -32.27
N LYS A 611 -46.29 45.69 -31.16
CA LYS A 611 -45.05 45.01 -30.76
C LYS A 611 -45.28 43.55 -30.38
N ILE A 612 -46.35 43.27 -29.62
CA ILE A 612 -46.69 41.91 -29.19
C ILE A 612 -47.15 41.04 -30.37
N LEU A 613 -47.90 41.63 -31.31
CA LEU A 613 -48.34 40.95 -32.53
C LEU A 613 -47.22 40.79 -33.58
N GLY A 614 -46.06 41.44 -33.38
CA GLY A 614 -44.94 41.36 -34.31
C GLY A 614 -45.19 42.04 -35.67
N ILE A 615 -46.15 42.96 -35.74
CA ILE A 615 -46.49 43.69 -36.98
C ILE A 615 -46.30 45.20 -36.82
N ASN A 616 -46.06 45.89 -37.93
CA ASN A 616 -45.87 47.33 -37.91
C ASN A 616 -47.18 48.06 -37.56
N ARG A 617 -47.09 49.24 -36.94
CA ARG A 617 -48.26 49.98 -36.43
C ARG A 617 -49.23 50.36 -37.57
N SER A 618 -48.70 50.73 -38.73
CA SER A 618 -49.49 51.02 -39.94
C SER A 618 -50.26 49.79 -40.45
N THR A 619 -49.66 48.60 -40.39
CA THR A 619 -50.28 47.33 -40.74
C THR A 619 -51.39 46.95 -39.76
N LEU A 620 -51.18 47.19 -38.47
CA LEU A 620 -52.21 46.98 -37.45
C LEU A 620 -53.41 47.90 -37.67
N TYR A 621 -53.21 49.19 -37.95
CA TYR A 621 -54.33 50.10 -38.29
C TYR A 621 -55.07 49.68 -39.57
N ALA A 622 -54.36 49.23 -40.60
CA ALA A 622 -54.97 48.73 -41.82
C ALA A 622 -55.84 47.49 -41.55
N LYS A 623 -55.38 46.58 -40.68
CA LYS A 623 -56.14 45.38 -40.28
C LYS A 623 -57.33 45.70 -39.36
N ILE A 624 -57.18 46.66 -38.43
CA ILE A 624 -58.31 47.17 -37.62
C ILE A 624 -59.42 47.72 -38.52
N LYS A 625 -59.05 48.49 -39.55
CA LYS A 625 -60.00 49.03 -40.52
C LYS A 625 -60.61 47.94 -41.42
N LYS A 626 -59.78 47.01 -41.92
CA LYS A 626 -60.22 45.88 -42.77
C LYS A 626 -61.22 44.97 -42.05
N TYR A 627 -61.02 44.74 -40.75
CA TYR A 627 -61.84 43.85 -39.94
C TYR A 627 -62.94 44.58 -39.15
N GLU A 628 -63.12 45.88 -39.35
CA GLU A 628 -64.10 46.74 -38.65
C GLU A 628 -64.08 46.54 -37.13
N ILE A 629 -62.88 46.59 -36.55
CA ILE A 629 -62.72 46.36 -35.11
C ILE A 629 -62.91 47.67 -34.36
N ASN A 630 -64.02 47.79 -33.63
CA ASN A 630 -64.29 48.93 -32.76
C ASN A 630 -63.58 48.77 -31.42
N PHE A 631 -62.74 49.75 -31.07
CA PHE A 631 -62.17 49.91 -29.73
C PHE A 631 -62.46 51.34 -29.26
N PHE A 632 -63.10 51.48 -28.09
CA PHE A 632 -63.27 52.74 -27.37
C PHE A 632 -62.31 52.78 -26.19
#